data_AF-A0A7I8VDF8-F1
#
_entry.id   AF-A0A7I8VDF8-F1
#
_cell.length_a   1.000
_cell.length_b   1.000
_cell.length_c   1.000
_cell.angle_alpha   90.00
_cell.angle_beta   90.00
_cell.angle_gamma   90.00
#
_symmetry.space_group_name_H-M   'P 1'
#
loop_
_entity.id
_entity.type
_entity.pdbx_description
1 polymer ?
#
loop_
_entity_poly.entity_id
_entity_poly.type
_entity_poly.pdbx_seq_one_letter_code
_entity_poly.pdbx_strand_id
1 'polypeptide(L)'
;MRLSTKVEIDYLQSLIFVLSLLTRFWCLEKPRHVVFDEIVFGKHVSMYVKRQFYFESNPPFPTMLVALSAVFGGYNGEFDYDTIGQVLKIDWIFWQALMGISAGLAIGLILIHLMILNKSGPHDHKMSLAFQSTLLDGVIKFDKGQPTKIAYGSQITLRNSENNCWLHSHKDRYPIKYSDSRGSSHQQQITCYEFQDVNNWWIVKKPGSSSLFAKNKLEILKNGDPFQLVHLFTGKFLNSHNVAGPVTPTNQEVSGYIDYNISMPAYNIWNLESSNFNWEAITSTSRLIHNKTNTFLRITGQRLPDWGFRQLEVTTVKNRMESYISWNVENHIYNFEPEGFSGNQYDYLKSQLRNPNLQTKSDRSQSGKVSLWQKYIELQTKMIFPEDKKMIEHRYTSYPLYWMFCERNIPYWYDSGSKIGKYLTRMSKRAQRKRKVSVKDEPEVIKKVVTSENLSSEEEEETSGILKIMKAPFYDIDCKELSRALLGKILVKKIDCNRHLEGKIVETEAYIGGPDKASHSYNGKKTPRTEAMFMKPGTAYVYNIYGAYCCFNISSKGEGAAVLIRAIEPLQGLDEMRQNRKNHKKASAKLLKPKEICNGPSKLTLALNITKDNTNKLNLSDPDGDIYIIDDDESKFDIVVCPRIGLKNIEKEWADKPYRYYIKDNPFVSIRNKECEKLIEKSN
;
A
#
# COMPACT_ATOMS: atom_id res chain seq x y z
N MET A 1 44.15 10.51 -48.41
CA MET A 1 44.21 9.20 -47.73
C MET A 1 43.07 8.35 -48.28
N ARG A 2 43.33 7.42 -49.21
CA ARG A 2 42.30 6.52 -49.76
C ARG A 2 42.22 5.30 -48.85
N LEU A 3 41.15 5.19 -48.06
CA LEU A 3 40.78 3.97 -47.35
C LEU A 3 40.33 2.94 -48.38
N SER A 4 41.19 1.97 -48.67
CA SER A 4 40.84 0.79 -49.45
C SER A 4 40.50 -0.32 -48.46
N THR A 5 39.22 -0.62 -48.30
CA THR A 5 38.74 -1.76 -47.51
C THR A 5 38.68 -2.98 -48.43
N LYS A 6 39.57 -3.95 -48.21
CA LYS A 6 39.41 -5.30 -48.76
C LYS A 6 38.40 -6.05 -47.91
N VAL A 7 37.27 -6.41 -48.50
CA VAL A 7 36.26 -7.26 -47.86
C VAL A 7 36.50 -8.68 -48.38
N GLU A 8 37.04 -9.54 -47.53
CA GLU A 8 37.11 -10.97 -47.78
C GLU A 8 35.88 -11.63 -47.15
N ILE A 9 35.02 -12.22 -47.99
CA ILE A 9 33.79 -12.88 -47.54
C ILE A 9 34.07 -14.38 -47.48
N ASP A 10 34.17 -14.92 -46.27
CA ASP A 10 34.18 -16.36 -46.06
C ASP A 10 32.75 -16.90 -46.26
N TYR A 11 32.55 -17.65 -47.34
CA TYR A 11 31.27 -18.23 -47.71
C TYR A 11 30.76 -19.25 -46.67
N LEU A 12 31.65 -19.98 -45.97
CA LEU A 12 31.27 -20.92 -44.92
C LEU A 12 30.78 -20.17 -43.68
N GLN A 13 31.50 -19.12 -43.26
CA GLN A 13 31.09 -18.28 -42.14
C GLN A 13 29.78 -17.55 -42.44
N SER A 14 29.61 -17.08 -43.67
CA SER A 14 28.38 -16.44 -44.13
C SER A 14 27.19 -17.42 -44.13
N LEU A 15 27.42 -18.67 -44.56
CA LEU A 15 26.41 -19.73 -44.51
C LEU A 15 26.01 -20.07 -43.08
N ILE A 16 26.99 -20.24 -42.17
CA ILE A 16 26.74 -20.51 -40.75
C ILE A 16 25.98 -19.35 -40.10
N PHE A 17 26.32 -18.11 -40.47
CA PHE A 17 25.62 -16.91 -39.99
C PHE A 17 24.15 -16.92 -40.44
N VAL A 18 23.89 -17.18 -41.73
CA VAL A 18 22.51 -17.27 -42.26
C VAL A 18 21.74 -18.42 -41.61
N LEU A 19 22.34 -19.59 -41.44
CA LEU A 19 21.71 -20.72 -40.76
C LEU A 19 21.43 -20.42 -39.27
N SER A 20 22.31 -19.69 -38.60
CA SER A 20 22.11 -19.22 -37.22
C SER A 20 20.92 -18.26 -37.14
N LEU A 21 20.81 -17.29 -38.06
CA LEU A 21 19.66 -16.40 -38.13
C LEU A 21 18.37 -17.20 -38.37
N LEU A 22 18.36 -18.10 -39.36
CA LEU A 22 17.19 -18.91 -39.67
C LEU A 22 16.74 -19.75 -38.46
N THR A 23 17.67 -20.39 -37.75
CA THR A 23 17.32 -21.24 -36.59
C THR A 23 16.91 -20.45 -35.35
N ARG A 24 17.46 -19.24 -35.15
CA ARG A 24 17.16 -18.40 -33.96
C ARG A 24 15.91 -17.55 -34.12
N PHE A 25 15.63 -17.06 -35.33
CA PHE A 25 14.46 -16.24 -35.65
C PHE A 25 13.25 -17.06 -36.12
N TRP A 26 13.39 -18.39 -36.23
CA TRP A 26 12.29 -19.27 -36.62
C TRP A 26 11.14 -19.21 -35.61
N CYS A 27 9.97 -18.75 -36.05
CA CYS A 27 8.72 -18.78 -35.29
C CYS A 27 8.79 -18.04 -33.94
N LEU A 28 9.47 -16.88 -33.89
CA LEU A 28 9.54 -16.02 -32.71
C LEU A 28 8.17 -15.62 -32.14
N GLU A 29 7.18 -15.47 -33.02
CA GLU A 29 5.82 -15.09 -32.66
C GLU A 29 5.13 -16.12 -31.75
N LYS A 30 5.58 -17.38 -31.71
CA LYS A 30 4.98 -18.42 -30.87
C LYS A 30 5.88 -18.73 -29.68
N PRO A 31 5.38 -18.64 -28.43
CA PRO A 31 4.02 -18.30 -28.01
C PRO A 31 3.79 -16.78 -28.01
N ARG A 32 2.58 -16.33 -28.40
CA ARG A 32 2.14 -14.92 -28.24
C ARG A 32 1.79 -14.60 -26.78
N HIS A 33 2.46 -15.24 -25.83
CA HIS A 33 2.14 -15.16 -24.41
C HIS A 33 3.40 -14.87 -23.61
N VAL A 34 3.27 -14.12 -22.53
CA VAL A 34 4.38 -13.86 -21.61
C VAL A 34 4.88 -15.17 -20.99
N VAL A 35 6.18 -15.42 -21.12
CA VAL A 35 6.87 -16.65 -20.70
C VAL A 35 7.58 -16.46 -19.34
N PHE A 36 8.04 -17.54 -18.72
CA PHE A 36 8.88 -17.52 -17.52
C PHE A 36 10.09 -16.56 -17.66
N ASP A 37 10.39 -15.82 -16.59
CA ASP A 37 11.32 -14.68 -16.49
C ASP A 37 11.03 -13.45 -17.38
N GLU A 38 10.31 -13.58 -18.49
CA GLU A 38 9.90 -12.46 -19.34
C GLU A 38 9.04 -11.44 -18.58
N ILE A 39 8.25 -11.91 -17.61
CA ILE A 39 7.50 -11.04 -16.69
C ILE A 39 8.42 -10.06 -15.97
N VAL A 40 9.49 -10.58 -15.37
CA VAL A 40 10.38 -9.79 -14.51
C VAL A 40 11.14 -8.78 -15.35
N PHE A 41 11.73 -9.24 -16.46
CA PHE A 41 12.43 -8.35 -17.40
C PHE A 41 11.48 -7.34 -18.06
N GLY A 42 10.29 -7.75 -18.48
CA GLY A 42 9.27 -6.87 -19.07
C GLY A 42 8.79 -5.78 -18.12
N LYS A 43 8.59 -6.11 -16.83
CA LYS A 43 8.31 -5.11 -15.78
C LYS A 43 9.44 -4.09 -15.68
N HIS A 44 10.69 -4.56 -15.59
CA HIS A 44 11.84 -3.67 -15.46
C HIS A 44 12.03 -2.78 -16.71
N VAL A 45 11.83 -3.33 -17.91
CA VAL A 45 11.82 -2.59 -19.18
C VAL A 45 10.78 -1.48 -19.16
N SER A 46 9.56 -1.79 -18.72
CA SER A 46 8.50 -0.80 -18.57
C SER A 46 8.86 0.30 -17.57
N MET A 47 9.57 -0.04 -16.48
CA MET A 47 10.11 0.95 -15.52
C MET A 47 11.19 1.84 -16.14
N TYR A 48 12.06 1.33 -17.02
CA TYR A 48 13.00 2.15 -17.79
C TYR A 48 12.30 3.14 -18.72
N VAL A 49 11.30 2.68 -19.47
CA VAL A 49 10.53 3.58 -20.36
C VAL A 49 9.81 4.67 -19.56
N LYS A 50 9.24 4.31 -18.40
CA LYS A 50 8.60 5.24 -17.45
C LYS A 50 9.60 6.09 -16.63
N ARG A 51 10.90 5.78 -16.68
CA ARG A 51 12.00 6.37 -15.89
C ARG A 51 11.84 6.21 -14.36
N GLN A 52 11.14 5.17 -13.92
CA GLN A 52 10.88 4.87 -12.51
C GLN A 52 12.01 4.03 -11.91
N PHE A 53 12.57 4.46 -10.77
CA PHE A 53 13.62 3.72 -10.08
C PHE A 53 13.13 2.36 -9.57
N TYR A 54 13.96 1.35 -9.73
CA TYR A 54 13.72 0.01 -9.20
C TYR A 54 15.04 -0.62 -8.75
N PHE A 55 14.95 -1.55 -7.81
CA PHE A 55 16.09 -2.31 -7.31
C PHE A 55 16.01 -3.75 -7.83
N GLU A 56 17.14 -4.27 -8.32
CA GLU A 56 17.28 -5.64 -8.82
C GLU A 56 18.66 -6.17 -8.43
N SER A 57 18.76 -7.49 -8.17
CA SER A 57 20.03 -8.16 -7.86
C SER A 57 20.96 -8.30 -9.07
N ASN A 58 20.39 -8.29 -10.28
CA ASN A 58 21.12 -8.38 -11.54
C ASN A 58 21.65 -7.01 -11.96
N PRO A 59 22.82 -6.95 -12.61
CA PRO A 59 23.30 -5.73 -13.25
C PRO A 59 22.28 -5.18 -14.26
N PRO A 60 22.14 -3.85 -14.38
CA PRO A 60 21.08 -3.22 -15.18
C PRO A 60 21.26 -3.35 -16.70
N PHE A 61 22.43 -3.79 -17.17
CA PHE A 61 22.80 -3.74 -18.59
C PHE A 61 21.85 -4.51 -19.52
N PRO A 62 21.59 -5.82 -19.32
CA PRO A 62 20.72 -6.57 -20.22
C PRO A 62 19.35 -5.91 -20.32
N THR A 63 18.78 -5.50 -19.18
CA THR A 63 17.48 -4.86 -19.10
C THR A 63 17.45 -3.50 -19.78
N MET A 64 18.53 -2.71 -19.69
CA MET A 64 18.63 -1.41 -20.35
C MET A 64 18.70 -1.55 -21.88
N LEU A 65 19.37 -2.59 -22.39
CA LEU A 65 19.41 -2.88 -23.83
C LEU A 65 18.04 -3.29 -24.34
N VAL A 66 17.34 -4.16 -23.59
CA VAL A 66 15.97 -4.53 -23.89
C VAL A 66 15.06 -3.30 -23.83
N ALA A 67 15.24 -2.39 -22.87
CA ALA A 67 14.46 -1.16 -22.81
C ALA A 67 14.74 -0.21 -23.98
N LEU A 68 16.01 -0.06 -24.38
CA LEU A 68 16.38 0.74 -25.55
C LEU A 68 15.74 0.18 -26.82
N SER A 69 15.78 -1.14 -26.99
CA SER A 69 15.10 -1.80 -28.09
C SER A 69 13.58 -1.62 -28.08
N ALA A 70 12.97 -1.67 -26.90
CA ALA A 70 11.55 -1.44 -26.73
C ALA A 70 11.15 -0.02 -27.14
N VAL A 71 11.93 0.99 -26.75
CA VAL A 71 11.71 2.40 -27.14
C VAL A 71 11.81 2.57 -28.66
N PHE A 72 12.83 1.99 -29.31
CA PHE A 72 12.96 2.01 -30.78
C PHE A 72 11.81 1.26 -31.46
N GLY A 73 11.29 0.21 -30.83
CA GLY A 73 10.12 -0.53 -31.26
C GLY A 73 8.78 0.17 -30.99
N GLY A 74 8.78 1.41 -30.49
CA GLY A 74 7.56 2.18 -30.23
C GLY A 74 6.84 1.84 -28.93
N TYR A 75 7.46 1.08 -28.02
CA TYR A 75 6.86 0.71 -26.74
C TYR A 75 6.81 1.90 -25.76
N ASN A 76 5.62 2.21 -25.24
CA ASN A 76 5.37 3.33 -24.34
C ASN A 76 5.38 2.95 -22.85
N GLY A 77 5.58 1.66 -22.50
CA GLY A 77 5.60 1.20 -21.11
C GLY A 77 4.23 0.89 -20.51
N GLU A 78 3.12 1.00 -21.25
CA GLU A 78 1.77 0.84 -20.71
C GLU A 78 1.35 -0.63 -20.46
N PHE A 79 2.08 -1.60 -21.02
CA PHE A 79 1.76 -3.01 -20.81
C PHE A 79 2.22 -3.49 -19.43
N ASP A 80 1.26 -3.87 -18.59
CA ASP A 80 1.52 -4.43 -17.27
C ASP A 80 1.76 -5.95 -17.37
N TYR A 81 3.04 -6.35 -17.32
CA TYR A 81 3.47 -7.74 -17.31
C TYR A 81 3.07 -8.47 -16.01
N ASP A 82 1.81 -8.85 -15.79
CA ASP A 82 1.37 -9.32 -14.47
C ASP A 82 1.34 -10.83 -14.28
N THR A 83 1.07 -11.61 -15.33
CA THR A 83 0.91 -13.08 -15.21
C THR A 83 1.49 -13.84 -16.40
N ILE A 84 1.99 -15.06 -16.14
CA ILE A 84 2.52 -15.95 -17.19
C ILE A 84 1.31 -16.39 -18.02
N GLY A 85 1.37 -16.23 -19.34
CA GLY A 85 0.24 -16.55 -20.23
C GLY A 85 -0.54 -15.34 -20.75
N GLN A 86 -0.25 -14.10 -20.34
CA GLN A 86 -0.90 -12.92 -20.92
C GLN A 86 -0.55 -12.75 -22.40
N VAL A 87 -1.54 -12.48 -23.24
CA VAL A 87 -1.33 -12.28 -24.68
C VAL A 87 -0.62 -10.95 -24.91
N LEU A 88 0.54 -10.99 -25.57
CA LEU A 88 1.29 -9.79 -25.95
C LEU A 88 0.62 -9.14 -27.16
N LYS A 89 0.09 -7.93 -27.00
CA LYS A 89 -0.41 -7.08 -28.08
C LYS A 89 0.68 -6.12 -28.54
N ILE A 90 1.80 -6.64 -29.04
CA ILE A 90 2.95 -5.82 -29.46
C ILE A 90 3.32 -6.19 -30.90
N ASP A 91 3.57 -5.16 -31.73
CA ASP A 91 3.87 -5.28 -33.15
C ASP A 91 5.24 -5.93 -33.43
N TRP A 92 5.36 -6.56 -34.61
CA TRP A 92 6.51 -7.37 -35.03
C TRP A 92 7.86 -6.61 -35.06
N ILE A 93 7.82 -5.27 -35.10
CA ILE A 93 8.97 -4.36 -35.08
C ILE A 93 9.73 -4.43 -33.73
N PHE A 94 9.02 -4.73 -32.63
CA PHE A 94 9.58 -4.87 -31.30
C PHE A 94 10.61 -6.02 -31.19
N TRP A 95 10.35 -7.13 -31.88
CA TRP A 95 11.20 -8.33 -31.84
C TRP A 95 12.53 -8.15 -32.59
N GLN A 96 12.58 -7.28 -33.60
CA GLN A 96 13.82 -6.99 -34.33
C GLN A 96 14.76 -6.05 -33.58
N ALA A 97 14.19 -5.07 -32.85
CA ALA A 97 14.99 -4.16 -32.05
C ALA A 97 15.68 -4.88 -30.88
N LEU A 98 15.03 -5.91 -30.31
CA LEU A 98 15.45 -6.64 -29.12
C LEU A 98 16.81 -7.33 -29.25
N MET A 99 17.15 -7.78 -30.46
CA MET A 99 18.34 -8.59 -30.70
C MET A 99 19.53 -7.80 -31.26
N GLY A 100 19.30 -6.62 -31.84
CA GLY A 100 20.35 -5.86 -32.54
C GLY A 100 21.30 -5.07 -31.65
N ILE A 101 20.91 -4.75 -30.41
CA ILE A 101 21.58 -3.68 -29.64
C ILE A 101 22.36 -4.23 -28.43
N SER A 102 22.28 -5.52 -28.10
CA SER A 102 22.79 -6.08 -26.85
C SER A 102 24.32 -6.20 -26.71
N ALA A 103 25.11 -5.60 -27.60
CA ALA A 103 26.57 -5.69 -27.60
C ALA A 103 27.21 -4.31 -27.38
N GLY A 104 27.37 -3.89 -26.12
CA GLY A 104 28.03 -2.62 -25.80
C GLY A 104 28.20 -2.24 -24.32
N LEU A 105 29.30 -2.70 -23.73
CA LEU A 105 30.14 -2.04 -22.70
C LEU A 105 29.58 -1.73 -21.29
N ALA A 106 29.95 -2.57 -20.31
CA ALA A 106 29.96 -2.25 -18.87
C ALA A 106 31.29 -1.56 -18.52
N ILE A 107 31.32 -0.29 -18.10
CA ILE A 107 31.20 0.17 -16.71
C ILE A 107 30.49 1.56 -16.63
N GLY A 108 30.19 2.19 -17.78
CA GLY A 108 29.42 3.45 -17.84
C GLY A 108 27.92 3.28 -17.59
N LEU A 109 27.40 2.05 -17.61
CA LEU A 109 25.96 1.78 -17.71
C LEU A 109 25.21 1.88 -16.39
N ILE A 110 25.85 1.64 -15.25
CA ILE A 110 25.19 1.81 -13.94
C ILE A 110 25.06 3.31 -13.63
N LEU A 111 26.04 4.11 -14.04
CA LEU A 111 25.92 5.57 -13.97
C LEU A 111 24.83 6.06 -14.92
N ILE A 112 24.76 5.53 -16.16
CA ILE A 112 23.66 5.81 -17.09
C ILE A 112 22.31 5.36 -16.52
N HIS A 113 22.23 4.18 -15.88
CA HIS A 113 21.04 3.68 -15.20
C HIS A 113 20.55 4.68 -14.14
N LEU A 114 21.46 5.17 -13.28
CA LEU A 114 21.13 6.19 -12.28
C LEU A 114 20.80 7.57 -12.87
N MET A 115 21.27 7.87 -14.09
CA MET A 115 20.92 9.10 -14.82
C MET A 115 19.55 9.01 -15.50
N ILE A 116 19.20 7.84 -16.04
CA ILE A 116 17.91 7.57 -16.71
C ILE A 116 16.80 7.41 -15.67
N LEU A 117 17.02 6.58 -14.64
CA LEU A 117 16.05 6.29 -13.58
C LEU A 117 16.11 7.36 -12.49
N ASN A 118 15.59 8.53 -12.82
CA ASN A 118 15.59 9.67 -11.92
C ASN A 118 14.24 9.92 -11.25
N LYS A 119 13.19 9.10 -11.49
CA LYS A 119 11.90 9.23 -10.79
C LYS A 119 11.72 8.16 -9.72
N SER A 120 10.80 8.41 -8.80
CA SER A 120 10.49 7.48 -7.72
C SER A 120 9.74 6.25 -8.23
N GLY A 121 10.03 5.07 -7.70
CA GLY A 121 9.38 3.82 -8.03
C GLY A 121 9.20 2.87 -6.84
N PRO A 122 8.79 1.61 -7.08
CA PRO A 122 8.29 0.71 -6.04
C PRO A 122 9.35 0.29 -5.01
N HIS A 123 10.63 0.32 -5.39
CA HIS A 123 11.74 -0.16 -4.56
C HIS A 123 12.61 0.96 -3.98
N ASP A 124 12.21 2.22 -4.11
CA ASP A 124 12.94 3.37 -3.57
C ASP A 124 13.18 3.27 -2.07
N HIS A 125 12.22 2.71 -1.34
CA HIS A 125 12.29 2.52 0.10
C HIS A 125 13.54 1.72 0.49
N LYS A 126 14.02 0.80 -0.35
CA LYS A 126 15.26 0.05 -0.09
C LYS A 126 16.51 0.93 -0.08
N MET A 127 16.46 2.16 -0.59
CA MET A 127 17.59 3.12 -0.61
C MET A 127 17.58 4.04 0.63
N SER A 128 18.70 4.71 0.89
CA SER A 128 18.84 5.70 1.97
C SER A 128 17.97 6.92 1.71
N LEU A 129 17.60 7.64 2.79
CA LEU A 129 16.88 8.91 2.68
C LEU A 129 17.62 9.93 1.80
N ALA A 130 18.94 9.98 1.95
CA ALA A 130 19.80 10.84 1.15
C ALA A 130 19.69 10.49 -0.35
N PHE A 131 19.74 9.20 -0.72
CA PHE A 131 19.52 8.76 -2.09
C PHE A 131 18.10 9.10 -2.58
N GLN A 132 17.06 8.77 -1.81
CA GLN A 132 15.65 9.03 -2.16
C GLN A 132 15.38 10.51 -2.42
N SER A 133 16.01 11.41 -1.65
CA SER A 133 15.88 12.86 -1.82
C SER A 133 16.34 13.36 -3.19
N THR A 134 17.18 12.59 -3.89
CA THR A 134 17.69 12.95 -5.22
C THR A 134 16.73 12.60 -6.36
N LEU A 135 15.70 11.79 -6.10
CA LEU A 135 14.72 11.37 -7.11
C LEU A 135 13.69 12.47 -7.39
N LEU A 136 13.23 12.56 -8.64
CA LEU A 136 12.48 13.68 -9.17
C LEU A 136 11.06 13.80 -8.62
N ASP A 137 10.45 12.66 -8.30
CA ASP A 137 9.06 12.52 -7.86
C ASP A 137 8.96 11.85 -6.47
N GLY A 138 10.08 11.74 -5.74
CA GLY A 138 10.11 11.10 -4.43
C GLY A 138 9.29 11.87 -3.39
N VAL A 139 8.64 11.15 -2.47
CA VAL A 139 7.76 11.70 -1.41
C VAL A 139 8.44 12.82 -0.61
N ILE A 140 9.76 12.75 -0.45
CA ILE A 140 10.61 13.72 0.26
C ILE A 140 10.65 15.10 -0.44
N LYS A 141 10.31 15.20 -1.73
CA LYS A 141 10.34 16.48 -2.47
C LYS A 141 9.21 17.44 -2.17
N PHE A 142 8.11 17.00 -1.53
CA PHE A 142 7.08 17.94 -1.06
C PHE A 142 7.62 18.89 0.04
N ASP A 143 8.79 18.59 0.61
CA ASP A 143 9.45 19.34 1.68
C ASP A 143 10.69 20.14 1.25
N LYS A 144 10.83 20.53 -0.04
CA LYS A 144 11.98 21.34 -0.53
C LYS A 144 12.18 22.71 0.15
N GLY A 145 11.28 23.12 1.05
CA GLY A 145 11.40 24.31 1.88
C GLY A 145 11.60 24.02 3.37
N GLN A 146 11.83 22.75 3.77
CA GLN A 146 11.97 22.42 5.18
C GLN A 146 13.32 22.89 5.75
N PRO A 147 13.35 23.35 7.01
CA PRO A 147 14.59 23.72 7.68
C PRO A 147 15.52 22.51 7.86
N THR A 148 16.82 22.70 7.69
CA THR A 148 17.81 21.62 7.82
C THR A 148 18.27 21.40 9.26
N LYS A 149 18.51 22.47 10.02
CA LYS A 149 19.09 22.38 11.37
C LYS A 149 18.01 22.23 12.44
N ILE A 150 18.11 21.19 13.26
CA ILE A 150 17.11 20.90 14.30
C ILE A 150 17.41 21.74 15.54
N ALA A 151 16.38 22.36 16.09
CA ALA A 151 16.46 23.21 17.28
C ALA A 151 15.50 22.72 18.39
N TYR A 152 15.68 23.20 19.62
CA TYR A 152 14.65 22.99 20.64
C TYR A 152 13.33 23.65 20.21
N GLY A 153 12.21 22.97 20.43
CA GLY A 153 10.89 23.31 19.91
C GLY A 153 10.59 22.74 18.52
N SER A 154 11.52 22.05 17.87
CA SER A 154 11.27 21.49 16.53
C SER A 154 10.37 20.27 16.58
N GLN A 155 9.42 20.21 15.65
CA GLN A 155 8.61 19.02 15.35
C GLN A 155 9.34 18.20 14.28
N ILE A 156 9.58 16.92 14.56
CA ILE A 156 10.36 16.02 13.71
C ILE A 156 9.67 14.66 13.57
N THR A 157 9.99 13.96 12.48
CA THR A 157 9.74 12.52 12.35
C THR A 157 11.05 11.77 12.31
N LEU A 158 11.20 10.74 13.15
CA LEU A 158 12.40 9.91 13.22
C LEU A 158 12.18 8.61 12.45
N ARG A 159 13.05 8.34 11.48
CA ARG A 159 13.08 7.10 10.69
C ARG A 159 14.35 6.34 11.01
N ASN A 160 14.25 5.02 11.16
CA ASN A 160 15.45 4.21 11.34
C ASN A 160 16.23 4.11 10.01
N SER A 161 17.56 4.21 10.08
CA SER A 161 18.40 4.26 8.87
C SER A 161 18.60 2.88 8.23
N GLU A 162 18.48 1.82 9.02
CA GLU A 162 18.73 0.43 8.63
C GLU A 162 17.43 -0.35 8.36
N ASN A 163 16.29 0.15 8.85
CA ASN A 163 14.97 -0.42 8.62
C ASN A 163 13.97 0.69 8.29
N ASN A 164 13.12 0.49 7.29
CA ASN A 164 12.21 1.51 6.77
C ASN A 164 10.97 1.72 7.64
N CYS A 165 11.18 2.11 8.90
CA CYS A 165 10.10 2.35 9.83
C CYS A 165 10.34 3.65 10.62
N TRP A 166 9.24 4.24 11.07
CA TRP A 166 9.21 5.49 11.83
C TRP A 166 8.91 5.23 13.30
N LEU A 167 9.58 5.98 14.17
CA LEU A 167 9.25 5.99 15.60
C LEU A 167 7.80 6.45 15.77
N HIS A 168 6.99 5.61 16.40
CA HIS A 168 5.55 5.74 16.42
C HIS A 168 5.02 5.59 17.84
N SER A 169 3.96 6.33 18.17
CA SER A 169 3.24 6.13 19.42
C SER A 169 1.75 6.42 19.27
N HIS A 170 0.91 5.53 19.79
CA HIS A 170 -0.56 5.64 19.77
C HIS A 170 -1.11 5.45 21.18
N LYS A 171 -2.40 5.73 21.41
CA LYS A 171 -2.97 5.83 22.76
C LYS A 171 -3.00 4.52 23.56
N ASP A 172 -2.80 3.39 22.91
CA ASP A 172 -2.78 2.09 23.57
C ASP A 172 -1.55 1.91 24.47
N ARG A 173 -1.69 1.02 25.46
CA ARG A 173 -0.70 0.79 26.52
C ARG A 173 -0.16 -0.62 26.45
N TYR A 174 1.05 -0.84 26.93
CA TYR A 174 1.55 -2.20 27.09
C TYR A 174 0.62 -3.00 28.01
N PRO A 175 0.40 -4.30 27.75
CA PRO A 175 -0.43 -5.13 28.62
C PRO A 175 0.23 -5.25 29.99
N ILE A 176 -0.54 -5.38 31.08
CA ILE A 176 0.01 -5.46 32.45
C ILE A 176 1.02 -6.61 32.59
N LYS A 177 0.76 -7.72 31.89
CA LYS A 177 1.67 -8.86 31.80
C LYS A 177 1.90 -9.23 30.34
N TYR A 178 3.13 -9.60 30.02
CA TYR A 178 3.51 -10.15 28.72
C TYR A 178 3.08 -11.61 28.58
N SER A 179 3.23 -12.17 27.38
CA SER A 179 2.85 -13.55 27.06
C SER A 179 3.58 -14.60 27.90
N ASP A 180 4.75 -14.25 28.44
CA ASP A 180 5.56 -15.08 29.33
C ASP A 180 5.32 -14.79 30.82
N SER A 181 4.21 -14.10 31.14
CA SER A 181 3.82 -13.71 32.51
C SER A 181 4.74 -12.70 33.20
N ARG A 182 5.75 -12.14 32.52
CA ARG A 182 6.54 -11.02 33.06
C ARG A 182 5.66 -9.78 33.20
N GLY A 183 5.91 -8.99 34.26
CA GLY A 183 5.24 -7.71 34.47
C GLY A 183 5.74 -6.66 33.48
N SER A 184 4.80 -5.85 32.97
CA SER A 184 5.08 -4.67 32.14
C SER A 184 4.91 -3.39 32.95
N SER A 185 5.42 -2.30 32.39
CA SER A 185 5.20 -0.93 32.87
C SER A 185 3.75 -0.45 32.76
N HIS A 186 2.94 -1.08 31.89
CA HIS A 186 1.61 -0.59 31.50
C HIS A 186 1.60 0.88 31.02
N GLN A 187 2.73 1.40 30.54
CA GLN A 187 2.85 2.74 29.98
C GLN A 187 2.40 2.77 28.50
N GLN A 188 2.39 3.95 27.89
CA GLN A 188 1.99 4.08 26.48
C GLN A 188 2.97 3.33 25.57
N GLN A 189 2.44 2.61 24.58
CA GLN A 189 3.27 1.87 23.64
C GLN A 189 4.08 2.83 22.74
N ILE A 190 5.35 2.49 22.55
CA ILE A 190 6.21 3.10 21.54
C ILE A 190 6.75 2.00 20.66
N THR A 191 6.48 2.11 19.38
CA THR A 191 6.76 1.09 18.38
C THR A 191 7.46 1.71 17.19
N CYS A 192 7.88 0.88 16.23
CA CYS A 192 8.29 1.36 14.92
C CYS A 192 7.29 0.91 13.86
N TYR A 193 6.70 1.88 13.16
CA TYR A 193 5.64 1.64 12.19
C TYR A 193 6.18 1.82 10.77
N GLU A 194 5.85 0.89 9.87
CA GLU A 194 6.39 0.83 8.50
C GLU A 194 5.75 1.84 7.53
N PHE A 195 4.81 2.66 8.01
CA PHE A 195 4.13 3.67 7.20
C PHE A 195 4.13 5.01 7.92
N GLN A 196 4.20 6.09 7.14
CA GLN A 196 4.11 7.44 7.67
C GLN A 196 2.67 7.76 8.07
N ASP A 197 2.49 8.28 9.28
CA ASP A 197 1.23 8.76 9.82
C ASP A 197 1.44 9.96 10.76
N VAL A 198 0.33 10.47 11.31
CA VAL A 198 0.35 11.60 12.25
C VAL A 198 1.01 11.23 13.59
N ASN A 199 0.99 9.96 13.97
CA ASN A 199 1.54 9.45 15.22
C ASN A 199 3.07 9.24 15.16
N ASN A 200 3.70 9.63 14.06
CA ASN A 200 5.17 9.65 13.93
C ASN A 200 5.81 10.98 14.33
N TRP A 201 5.00 11.99 14.69
CA TRP A 201 5.50 13.33 15.00
C TRP A 201 5.92 13.49 16.46
N TRP A 202 7.13 13.99 16.67
CA TRP A 202 7.75 14.23 17.97
C TRP A 202 8.24 15.67 18.07
N ILE A 203 8.13 16.28 19.25
CA ILE A 203 8.70 17.59 19.57
C ILE A 203 10.01 17.38 20.32
N VAL A 204 11.07 18.03 19.86
CA VAL A 204 12.36 18.12 20.54
C VAL A 204 12.27 19.19 21.62
N LYS A 205 12.27 18.81 22.88
CA LYS A 205 12.12 19.72 24.03
C LYS A 205 13.44 19.84 24.81
N LYS A 206 13.74 21.05 25.28
CA LYS A 206 14.89 21.30 26.17
C LYS A 206 14.59 20.78 27.58
N PRO A 207 15.50 20.00 28.21
CA PRO A 207 15.32 19.55 29.58
C PRO A 207 15.18 20.74 30.54
N GLY A 208 14.21 20.69 31.46
CA GLY A 208 13.97 21.76 32.43
C GLY A 208 13.17 22.97 31.92
N SER A 209 12.94 23.09 30.61
CA SER A 209 12.04 24.13 30.07
C SER A 209 10.57 23.78 30.33
N SER A 210 9.74 24.76 30.69
CA SER A 210 8.29 24.60 30.78
C SER A 210 7.59 24.64 29.42
N SER A 211 8.17 25.34 28.43
CA SER A 211 7.57 25.47 27.10
C SER A 211 7.92 24.32 26.16
N LEU A 212 6.95 23.94 25.33
CA LEU A 212 7.15 23.06 24.18
C LEU A 212 7.59 23.83 22.92
N PHE A 213 7.54 25.16 22.99
CA PHE A 213 7.90 26.07 21.90
C PHE A 213 9.30 26.66 22.10
N ALA A 214 9.94 27.02 20.98
CA ALA A 214 11.14 27.84 20.99
C ALA A 214 10.80 29.26 21.44
N LYS A 215 11.41 29.73 22.54
CA LYS A 215 11.24 31.09 23.08
C LYS A 215 12.37 32.01 22.64
N ASN A 216 12.04 33.17 22.06
CA ASN A 216 12.91 34.31 21.72
C ASN A 216 14.09 34.05 20.76
N LYS A 217 14.75 32.88 20.79
CA LYS A 217 15.90 32.51 19.96
C LYS A 217 15.89 31.00 19.65
N LEU A 218 16.24 30.66 18.41
CA LEU A 218 16.45 29.27 18.00
C LEU A 218 17.79 28.76 18.57
N GLU A 219 17.70 27.81 19.49
CA GLU A 219 18.84 27.06 20.01
C GLU A 219 18.98 25.74 19.22
N ILE A 220 19.95 25.68 18.33
CA ILE A 220 20.25 24.51 17.49
C ILE A 220 20.91 23.42 18.34
N LEU A 221 20.44 22.17 18.21
CA LEU A 221 21.03 21.03 18.90
C LEU A 221 22.34 20.61 18.24
N LYS A 222 23.36 20.43 19.07
CA LYS A 222 24.69 19.94 18.69
C LYS A 222 24.91 18.51 19.18
N ASN A 223 25.90 17.87 18.60
CA ASN A 223 26.35 16.56 19.06
C ASN A 223 26.73 16.61 20.56
N GLY A 224 26.15 15.72 21.35
CA GLY A 224 26.30 15.63 22.81
C GLY A 224 25.21 16.34 23.63
N ASP A 225 24.34 17.14 23.00
CA ASP A 225 23.34 17.90 23.75
C ASP A 225 22.22 16.99 24.31
N PRO A 226 21.76 17.23 25.56
CA PRO A 226 20.64 16.53 26.15
C PRO A 226 19.30 17.11 25.70
N PHE A 227 18.35 16.24 25.38
CA PHE A 227 17.01 16.62 24.92
C PHE A 227 15.95 15.65 25.43
N GLN A 228 14.68 16.06 25.33
CA GLN A 228 13.52 15.22 25.59
C GLN A 228 12.69 15.13 24.32
N LEU A 229 12.14 13.95 24.03
CA LEU A 229 11.18 13.78 22.93
C LEU A 229 9.78 13.68 23.49
N VAL A 230 8.90 14.55 23.00
CA VAL A 230 7.49 14.58 23.39
C VAL A 230 6.64 14.19 22.19
N HIS A 231 5.82 13.16 22.32
CA HIS A 231 4.92 12.78 21.24
C HIS A 231 3.87 13.87 21.02
N LEU A 232 3.72 14.34 19.77
CA LEU A 232 2.93 15.52 19.44
C LEU A 232 1.45 15.39 19.87
N PHE A 233 0.84 14.23 19.64
CA PHE A 233 -0.61 14.05 19.86
C PHE A 233 -0.99 13.55 21.25
N THR A 234 -0.11 12.79 21.92
CA THR A 234 -0.39 12.27 23.26
C THR A 234 0.29 13.05 24.36
N GLY A 235 1.22 13.94 24.01
CA GLY A 235 2.00 14.74 24.96
C GLY A 235 2.90 13.91 25.87
N LYS A 236 3.08 12.61 25.59
CA LYS A 236 3.88 11.72 26.44
C LYS A 236 5.34 11.80 26.05
N PHE A 237 6.19 11.71 27.06
CA PHE A 237 7.64 11.73 26.87
C PHE A 237 8.15 10.35 26.49
N LEU A 238 9.06 10.28 25.52
CA LEU A 238 9.86 9.09 25.25
C LEU A 238 10.68 8.74 26.50
N ASN A 239 10.44 7.55 27.05
CA ASN A 239 10.98 7.10 28.32
C ASN A 239 11.56 5.69 28.19
N SER A 240 12.67 5.44 28.87
CA SER A 240 13.24 4.10 29.04
C SER A 240 13.47 3.86 30.52
N HIS A 241 13.13 2.67 31.01
CA HIS A 241 13.18 2.37 32.43
C HIS A 241 13.57 0.91 32.64
N ASN A 242 13.78 0.54 33.91
CA ASN A 242 14.30 -0.79 34.24
C ASN A 242 13.22 -1.89 34.20
N VAL A 243 12.55 -2.01 33.05
CA VAL A 243 11.63 -3.10 32.71
C VAL A 243 12.15 -3.74 31.43
N ALA A 244 12.08 -5.07 31.36
CA ALA A 244 12.56 -5.82 30.22
C ALA A 244 11.64 -5.66 29.00
N GLY A 245 12.21 -5.65 27.80
CA GLY A 245 11.47 -5.51 26.55
C GLY A 245 10.36 -6.57 26.39
N PRO A 246 9.26 -6.24 25.69
CA PRO A 246 8.09 -7.11 25.58
C PRO A 246 8.42 -8.43 24.89
N VAL A 247 9.17 -8.40 23.79
CA VAL A 247 9.56 -9.59 23.02
C VAL A 247 11.02 -9.94 23.28
N THR A 248 11.89 -8.94 23.41
CA THR A 248 13.33 -9.12 23.65
C THR A 248 13.69 -8.80 25.11
N PRO A 249 13.68 -9.78 26.03
CA PRO A 249 13.85 -9.53 27.48
C PRO A 249 15.25 -9.06 27.89
N THR A 250 16.26 -9.25 27.02
CA THR A 250 17.64 -8.79 27.28
C THR A 250 17.80 -7.28 27.19
N ASN A 251 16.85 -6.61 26.51
CA ASN A 251 16.87 -5.17 26.28
C ASN A 251 15.87 -4.48 27.22
N GLN A 252 16.02 -3.17 27.41
CA GLN A 252 15.08 -2.39 28.21
C GLN A 252 13.90 -1.89 27.37
N GLU A 253 12.71 -1.89 27.98
CA GLU A 253 11.47 -1.41 27.40
C GLU A 253 11.50 0.11 27.16
N VAL A 254 11.07 0.51 25.96
CA VAL A 254 10.83 1.92 25.61
C VAL A 254 9.34 2.18 25.59
N SER A 255 8.92 3.26 26.24
CA SER A 255 7.51 3.58 26.49
C SER A 255 7.27 5.08 26.54
N GLY A 256 6.02 5.50 26.36
CA GLY A 256 5.59 6.88 26.58
C GLY A 256 5.20 7.05 28.04
N TYR A 257 5.95 7.90 28.77
CA TYR A 257 5.79 8.05 30.22
C TYR A 257 4.36 8.43 30.62
N ILE A 258 3.77 7.63 31.51
CA ILE A 258 2.50 7.93 32.16
C ILE A 258 2.77 8.02 33.65
N ASP A 259 2.47 9.17 34.24
CA ASP A 259 2.52 9.34 35.68
C ASP A 259 1.30 8.67 36.31
N TYR A 260 1.52 7.50 36.90
CA TYR A 260 0.49 6.77 37.65
C TYR A 260 0.42 7.19 39.12
N ASN A 261 1.15 8.23 39.53
CA ASN A 261 1.33 8.59 40.94
C ASN A 261 1.96 7.44 41.76
N ILE A 262 2.73 6.59 41.08
CA ILE A 262 3.52 5.48 41.63
C ILE A 262 4.99 5.91 41.60
N SER A 263 5.81 5.39 42.52
CA SER A 263 7.24 5.73 42.72
C SER A 263 8.19 5.41 41.55
N MET A 264 7.73 5.37 40.30
CA MET A 264 8.58 5.24 39.11
C MET A 264 8.91 6.63 38.56
N PRO A 265 10.14 7.14 38.75
CA PRO A 265 10.52 8.43 38.19
C PRO A 265 10.58 8.39 36.66
N ALA A 266 10.26 9.52 36.02
CA ALA A 266 10.43 9.69 34.59
C ALA A 266 11.93 9.76 34.23
N TYR A 267 12.40 8.81 33.42
CA TYR A 267 13.73 8.86 32.80
C TYR A 267 13.55 9.15 31.30
N ASN A 268 13.34 10.43 31.00
CA ASN A 268 12.95 10.91 29.68
C ASN A 268 14.01 11.81 29.01
N ILE A 269 15.23 11.84 29.55
CA ILE A 269 16.34 12.63 29.00
C ILE A 269 17.19 11.72 28.13
N TRP A 270 17.44 12.17 26.91
CA TRP A 270 18.23 11.51 25.89
C TRP A 270 19.38 12.43 25.47
N ASN A 271 20.57 11.89 25.26
CA ASN A 271 21.72 12.61 24.71
C ASN A 271 21.83 12.28 23.22
N LEU A 272 22.10 13.30 22.42
CA LEU A 272 22.25 13.15 20.98
C LEU A 272 23.68 12.75 20.63
N GLU A 273 23.85 11.68 19.85
CA GLU A 273 25.10 11.39 19.15
C GLU A 273 24.86 11.52 17.63
N SER A 274 25.29 12.62 17.02
CA SER A 274 25.12 12.88 15.58
C SER A 274 26.42 12.69 14.81
N SER A 275 26.33 12.26 13.55
CA SER A 275 27.46 12.19 12.62
C SER A 275 28.07 13.56 12.31
N ASN A 276 27.23 14.61 12.33
CA ASN A 276 27.62 15.99 12.06
C ASN A 276 27.71 16.78 13.37
N PHE A 277 28.36 17.95 13.33
CA PHE A 277 28.45 18.82 14.50
C PHE A 277 27.08 19.32 14.98
N ASN A 278 26.20 19.67 14.03
CA ASN A 278 24.81 20.02 14.29
C ASN A 278 23.89 18.84 13.93
N TRP A 279 22.76 18.72 14.62
CA TRP A 279 21.72 17.79 14.22
C TRP A 279 20.98 18.30 12.99
N GLU A 280 21.04 17.57 11.88
CA GLU A 280 20.49 17.99 10.59
C GLU A 280 19.51 16.96 10.03
N ALA A 281 18.38 17.44 9.51
CA ALA A 281 17.40 16.63 8.79
C ALA A 281 18.00 16.09 7.48
N ILE A 282 17.69 14.82 7.15
CA ILE A 282 18.11 14.05 5.97
C ILE A 282 19.61 13.73 5.92
N THR A 283 20.50 14.68 6.20
CA THR A 283 21.95 14.55 6.01
C THR A 283 22.64 13.84 7.17
N SER A 284 22.25 14.14 8.40
CA SER A 284 22.91 13.58 9.58
C SER A 284 22.28 12.25 9.99
N THR A 285 23.13 11.27 10.31
CA THR A 285 22.72 10.07 11.02
C THR A 285 22.90 10.31 12.52
N SER A 286 21.95 9.88 13.33
CA SER A 286 21.94 10.14 14.77
C SER A 286 21.64 8.89 15.59
N ARG A 287 22.22 8.81 16.78
CA ARG A 287 21.93 7.80 17.79
C ARG A 287 21.41 8.49 19.02
N LEU A 288 20.36 7.93 19.61
CA LEU A 288 19.72 8.49 20.79
C LEU A 288 20.16 7.68 21.99
N ILE A 289 20.89 8.31 22.91
CA ILE A 289 21.48 7.67 24.08
C ILE A 289 20.63 8.01 25.29
N HIS A 290 20.11 7.02 25.99
CA HIS A 290 19.36 7.25 27.22
C HIS A 290 20.30 7.72 28.33
N ASN A 291 20.07 8.91 28.89
CA ASN A 291 21.03 9.59 29.76
C ASN A 291 21.32 8.81 31.07
N LYS A 292 20.32 8.13 31.65
CA LYS A 292 20.49 7.46 32.96
C LYS A 292 21.21 6.11 32.86
N THR A 293 20.94 5.34 31.79
CA THR A 293 21.45 3.97 31.62
C THR A 293 22.55 3.86 30.56
N ASN A 294 22.83 4.95 29.84
CA ASN A 294 23.73 5.00 28.68
C ASN A 294 23.42 3.90 27.64
N THR A 295 22.14 3.59 27.45
CA THR A 295 21.67 2.63 26.44
C THR A 295 21.24 3.33 25.17
N PHE A 296 21.44 2.70 24.01
CA PHE A 296 21.10 3.23 22.70
C PHE A 296 19.69 2.81 22.29
N LEU A 297 18.89 3.74 21.76
CA LEU A 297 17.58 3.45 21.18
C LEU A 297 17.72 2.58 19.93
N ARG A 298 17.03 1.43 19.90
CA ARG A 298 17.16 0.41 18.87
C ARG A 298 15.81 -0.18 18.45
N ILE A 299 15.73 -0.66 17.20
CA ILE A 299 14.71 -1.62 16.76
C ILE A 299 15.28 -3.04 16.77
N THR A 300 14.52 -4.00 17.28
CA THR A 300 14.98 -5.41 17.36
C THR A 300 14.77 -6.16 16.05
N GLY A 301 13.89 -5.66 15.17
CA GLY A 301 13.45 -6.32 13.93
C GLY A 301 12.33 -7.33 14.17
N GLN A 302 11.98 -7.60 15.43
CA GLN A 302 10.86 -8.47 15.79
C GLN A 302 9.55 -7.69 15.82
N ARG A 303 8.46 -8.37 15.48
CA ARG A 303 7.11 -7.77 15.54
C ARG A 303 6.46 -8.08 16.88
N LEU A 304 5.78 -7.08 17.44
CA LEU A 304 4.96 -7.24 18.61
C LEU A 304 3.76 -8.18 18.32
N PRO A 305 3.18 -8.83 19.33
CA PRO A 305 1.95 -9.61 19.19
C PRO A 305 0.74 -8.74 18.78
N ASP A 306 -0.44 -9.34 18.67
CA ASP A 306 -1.66 -8.67 18.21
C ASP A 306 -2.04 -7.42 19.04
N TRP A 307 -1.69 -7.39 20.33
CA TRP A 307 -1.90 -6.21 21.19
C TRP A 307 -1.04 -5.00 20.83
N GLY A 308 0.08 -5.22 20.11
CA GLY A 308 0.96 -4.19 19.57
C GLY A 308 0.83 -4.03 18.06
N PHE A 309 -0.32 -4.45 17.50
CA PHE A 309 -0.69 -4.30 16.09
C PHE A 309 0.31 -4.88 15.08
N ARG A 310 1.14 -5.85 15.50
CA ARG A 310 2.22 -6.42 14.66
C ARG A 310 3.22 -5.39 14.13
N GLN A 311 3.36 -4.28 14.86
CA GLN A 311 4.38 -3.26 14.63
C GLN A 311 5.73 -3.74 15.16
N LEU A 312 6.82 -3.09 14.75
CA LEU A 312 8.16 -3.49 15.16
C LEU A 312 8.45 -3.03 16.60
N GLU A 313 9.14 -3.86 17.35
CA GLU A 313 9.53 -3.61 18.74
C GLU A 313 10.69 -2.59 18.81
N VAL A 314 10.51 -1.57 19.65
CA VAL A 314 11.53 -0.56 19.99
C VAL A 314 12.01 -0.80 21.43
N THR A 315 13.32 -0.90 21.61
CA THR A 315 13.95 -1.15 22.92
C THR A 315 15.21 -0.29 23.06
N THR A 316 15.87 -0.35 24.22
CA THR A 316 17.24 0.16 24.35
C THR A 316 18.26 -0.94 24.63
N VAL A 317 19.44 -0.81 24.03
CA VAL A 317 20.54 -1.79 24.11
C VAL A 317 21.81 -1.14 24.68
N LYS A 318 22.61 -1.89 25.43
CA LYS A 318 23.89 -1.39 26.00
C LYS A 318 25.03 -1.41 24.98
N ASN A 319 25.03 -2.38 24.07
CA ASN A 319 26.12 -2.59 23.12
C ASN A 319 26.04 -1.59 21.95
N ARG A 320 27.14 -0.91 21.66
CA ARG A 320 27.27 0.11 20.61
C ARG A 320 27.45 -0.47 19.20
N MET A 321 27.92 -1.72 19.09
CA MET A 321 28.23 -2.36 17.81
C MET A 321 27.01 -3.05 17.17
N GLU A 322 25.84 -2.91 17.79
CA GLU A 322 24.61 -3.53 17.36
C GLU A 322 24.00 -2.84 16.14
N SER A 323 23.38 -3.62 15.26
CA SER A 323 22.60 -3.11 14.13
C SER A 323 21.29 -2.44 14.61
N TYR A 324 20.73 -1.57 13.78
CA TYR A 324 19.46 -0.86 13.93
C TYR A 324 19.40 0.20 15.04
N ILE A 325 20.55 0.76 15.41
CA ILE A 325 20.66 1.86 16.40
C ILE A 325 20.65 3.26 15.76
N SER A 326 20.75 3.32 14.43
CA SER A 326 20.90 4.57 13.69
C SER A 326 19.53 5.14 13.28
N TRP A 327 19.32 6.42 13.55
CA TRP A 327 18.08 7.15 13.28
C TRP A 327 18.37 8.43 12.50
N ASN A 328 17.53 8.72 11.52
CA ASN A 328 17.58 9.92 10.70
C ASN A 328 16.29 10.71 10.88
N VAL A 329 16.40 12.04 10.89
CA VAL A 329 15.24 12.91 10.84
C VAL A 329 14.82 13.10 9.40
N GLU A 330 13.57 12.74 9.08
CA GLU A 330 13.04 12.81 7.71
C GLU A 330 12.31 14.12 7.45
N ASN A 331 11.29 14.41 8.26
CA ASN A 331 10.52 15.65 8.18
C ASN A 331 10.81 16.53 9.39
N HIS A 332 10.87 17.84 9.17
CA HIS A 332 11.20 18.82 10.19
C HIS A 332 10.42 20.13 10.00
N ILE A 333 9.77 20.59 11.08
CA ILE A 333 9.02 21.84 11.14
C ILE A 333 9.39 22.57 12.44
N TYR A 334 9.66 23.87 12.39
CA TYR A 334 9.82 24.67 13.61
C TYR A 334 8.48 25.00 14.23
N ASN A 335 8.35 24.77 15.54
CA ASN A 335 7.18 25.18 16.32
C ASN A 335 7.52 26.45 17.14
N PHE A 336 6.89 27.56 16.81
CA PHE A 336 7.14 28.87 17.43
C PHE A 336 5.97 29.30 18.32
N GLU A 337 6.26 30.03 19.38
CA GLU A 337 5.26 30.72 20.19
C GLU A 337 4.81 32.01 19.47
N PRO A 338 3.50 32.26 19.28
CA PRO A 338 2.99 33.41 18.52
C PRO A 338 3.33 34.78 19.12
N GLU A 339 3.50 34.87 20.44
CA GLU A 339 3.63 36.15 21.17
C GLU A 339 5.08 36.57 21.46
N GLY A 340 6.05 35.66 21.28
CA GLY A 340 7.47 35.89 21.65
C GLY A 340 8.34 36.54 20.56
N PHE A 341 7.81 36.72 19.36
CA PHE A 341 8.53 37.30 18.23
C PHE A 341 7.73 38.47 17.66
N SER A 342 8.32 39.67 17.59
CA SER A 342 7.69 40.78 16.84
C SER A 342 7.45 40.35 15.39
N GLY A 343 6.35 40.79 14.76
CA GLY A 343 5.99 40.35 13.40
C GLY A 343 7.14 40.45 12.39
N ASN A 344 7.93 41.53 12.49
CA ASN A 344 9.13 41.73 11.67
C ASN A 344 10.25 40.74 11.99
N GLN A 345 10.42 40.34 13.25
CA GLN A 345 11.44 39.38 13.68
C GLN A 345 11.03 37.94 13.35
N TYR A 346 9.74 37.63 13.38
CA TYR A 346 9.18 36.35 12.91
C TYR A 346 9.34 36.18 11.40
N ASP A 347 9.04 37.22 10.61
CA ASP A 347 9.28 37.24 9.17
C ASP A 347 10.78 37.31 8.82
N TYR A 348 11.60 37.97 9.65
CA TYR A 348 13.06 37.96 9.55
C TYR A 348 13.67 36.57 9.87
N LEU A 349 13.19 35.86 10.89
CA LEU A 349 13.61 34.49 11.19
C LEU A 349 13.12 33.50 10.12
N LYS A 350 11.87 33.62 9.67
CA LYS A 350 11.37 32.85 8.53
C LYS A 350 12.16 33.14 7.24
N SER A 351 12.60 34.37 6.99
CA SER A 351 13.40 34.72 5.81
C SER A 351 14.90 34.41 5.96
N GLN A 352 15.46 34.39 7.17
CA GLN A 352 16.82 33.88 7.42
C GLN A 352 16.89 32.34 7.36
N LEU A 353 15.82 31.66 7.76
CA LEU A 353 15.71 30.19 7.73
C LEU A 353 15.16 29.67 6.39
N ARG A 354 14.33 30.44 5.68
CA ARG A 354 14.09 30.32 4.23
C ARG A 354 15.19 31.08 3.50
N ASN A 355 16.37 30.49 3.47
CA ASN A 355 17.57 30.99 2.82
C ASN A 355 17.31 32.06 1.71
N PRO A 356 17.71 33.33 1.90
CA PRO A 356 17.54 34.41 0.91
C PRO A 356 18.32 34.19 -0.40
N ASN A 357 19.17 33.15 -0.47
CA ASN A 357 20.00 32.85 -1.63
C ASN A 357 19.40 31.81 -2.59
N LEU A 358 18.16 31.35 -2.37
CA LEU A 358 17.49 30.39 -3.26
C LEU A 358 16.71 31.05 -4.42
N GLN A 359 17.30 32.05 -5.06
CA GLN A 359 16.96 32.45 -6.44
C GLN A 359 18.17 32.81 -7.32
N THR A 360 19.40 32.50 -6.92
CA THR A 360 20.53 32.52 -7.85
C THR A 360 20.81 31.11 -8.36
N LYS A 361 20.87 30.97 -9.69
CA LYS A 361 21.13 29.71 -10.43
C LYS A 361 22.44 28.99 -10.02
N SER A 362 23.24 29.55 -9.12
CA SER A 362 24.54 29.04 -8.67
C SER A 362 24.51 28.14 -7.43
N ASP A 363 23.46 28.17 -6.59
CA ASP A 363 23.37 27.35 -5.36
C ASP A 363 22.44 26.13 -5.51
N ARG A 364 22.33 25.57 -6.72
CA ARG A 364 21.80 24.21 -6.97
C ARG A 364 22.74 23.11 -6.43
N SER A 365 23.62 23.39 -5.47
CA SER A 365 24.79 22.58 -5.18
C SER A 365 25.02 22.11 -3.75
N GLN A 366 24.23 22.49 -2.74
CA GLN A 366 24.55 22.11 -1.34
C GLN A 366 23.34 21.78 -0.43
N SER A 367 22.25 21.24 -0.96
CA SER A 367 21.45 20.25 -0.18
C SER A 367 22.09 18.91 -0.46
N GLY A 368 22.70 18.28 0.56
CA GLY A 368 23.58 17.10 0.49
C GLY A 368 23.56 16.38 -0.85
N LYS A 369 24.38 16.84 -1.81
CA LYS A 369 24.50 16.20 -3.11
C LYS A 369 25.14 14.84 -2.89
N VAL A 370 24.33 13.81 -2.68
CA VAL A 370 24.81 12.43 -2.73
C VAL A 370 25.47 12.26 -4.07
N SER A 371 26.79 12.05 -4.05
CA SER A 371 27.57 11.95 -5.28
C SER A 371 27.09 10.73 -6.06
N LEU A 372 27.22 10.76 -7.39
CA LEU A 372 26.89 9.58 -8.21
C LEU A 372 27.67 8.34 -7.75
N TRP A 373 28.89 8.53 -7.21
CA TRP A 373 29.70 7.48 -6.60
C TRP A 373 29.11 6.94 -5.30
N GLN A 374 28.60 7.80 -4.41
CA GLN A 374 27.91 7.36 -3.21
C GLN A 374 26.65 6.57 -3.55
N LYS A 375 25.87 7.04 -4.54
CA LYS A 375 24.71 6.30 -5.06
C LYS A 375 25.10 4.94 -5.63
N TYR A 376 26.19 4.90 -6.40
CA TYR A 376 26.72 3.67 -6.97
C TYR A 376 27.14 2.68 -5.88
N ILE A 377 27.96 3.11 -4.91
CA ILE A 377 28.44 2.26 -3.82
C ILE A 377 27.24 1.73 -3.02
N GLU A 378 26.30 2.59 -2.65
CA GLU A 378 25.11 2.18 -1.90
C GLU A 378 24.29 1.13 -2.67
N LEU A 379 24.06 1.34 -3.97
CA LEU A 379 23.37 0.39 -4.83
C LEU A 379 24.13 -0.95 -4.90
N GLN A 380 25.45 -0.92 -5.13
CA GLN A 380 26.29 -2.11 -5.22
C GLN A 380 26.31 -2.89 -3.91
N THR A 381 26.46 -2.22 -2.77
CA THR A 381 26.44 -2.87 -1.46
C THR A 381 25.12 -3.62 -1.25
N LYS A 382 23.98 -3.03 -1.64
CA LYS A 382 22.66 -3.68 -1.54
C LYS A 382 22.48 -4.84 -2.53
N MET A 383 23.10 -4.77 -3.70
CA MET A 383 23.11 -5.88 -4.67
C MET A 383 23.93 -7.08 -4.17
N ILE A 384 25.09 -6.83 -3.56
CA ILE A 384 25.99 -7.87 -3.05
C ILE A 384 25.45 -8.49 -1.74
N PHE A 385 24.89 -7.66 -0.87
CA PHE A 385 24.39 -8.05 0.44
C PHE A 385 22.87 -7.77 0.54
N PRO A 386 22.03 -8.55 -0.14
CA PRO A 386 20.58 -8.39 -0.04
C PRO A 386 20.10 -8.70 1.39
N GLU A 387 19.31 -7.77 1.96
CA GLU A 387 18.76 -7.88 3.33
C GLU A 387 17.69 -9.00 3.45
N ASP A 388 16.99 -9.32 2.37
CA ASP A 388 15.95 -10.35 2.31
C ASP A 388 16.55 -11.76 2.15
N LYS A 389 17.26 -12.26 3.15
CA LYS A 389 17.81 -13.65 3.17
C LYS A 389 16.75 -14.76 3.29
N LYS A 390 15.48 -14.51 2.97
CA LYS A 390 14.50 -15.60 2.83
C LYS A 390 14.76 -16.27 1.48
N MET A 391 15.51 -17.37 1.51
CA MET A 391 15.61 -18.32 0.41
C MET A 391 14.20 -18.87 0.13
N ILE A 392 13.46 -18.23 -0.77
CA ILE A 392 12.19 -18.76 -1.25
C ILE A 392 12.54 -19.88 -2.23
N GLU A 393 12.53 -21.12 -1.75
CA GLU A 393 12.69 -22.27 -2.62
C GLU A 393 11.49 -22.39 -3.56
N HIS A 394 11.73 -22.21 -4.85
CA HIS A 394 10.70 -22.39 -5.86
C HIS A 394 10.54 -23.88 -6.19
N ARG A 395 9.33 -24.32 -6.53
CA ARG A 395 9.04 -25.72 -6.92
C ARG A 395 9.91 -26.20 -8.10
N TYR A 396 10.39 -25.30 -8.95
CA TYR A 396 11.26 -25.63 -10.08
C TYR A 396 12.75 -25.32 -9.86
N THR A 397 13.16 -24.95 -8.64
CA THR A 397 14.59 -24.74 -8.31
C THR A 397 15.39 -26.01 -8.60
N SER A 398 16.52 -25.88 -9.30
CA SER A 398 17.45 -26.99 -9.59
C SER A 398 18.82 -26.73 -8.97
N TYR A 399 19.54 -27.79 -8.65
CA TYR A 399 20.87 -27.71 -8.05
C TYR A 399 21.97 -27.88 -9.11
N PRO A 400 23.17 -27.29 -8.91
CA PRO A 400 24.27 -27.34 -9.87
C PRO A 400 24.65 -28.75 -10.34
N LEU A 401 24.61 -29.73 -9.43
CA LEU A 401 24.90 -31.13 -9.77
C LEU A 401 23.92 -31.73 -10.78
N TYR A 402 22.64 -31.34 -10.73
CA TYR A 402 21.62 -31.79 -11.67
C TYR A 402 21.74 -31.17 -13.06
N TRP A 403 22.47 -30.06 -13.19
CA TRP A 403 22.70 -29.39 -14.48
C TRP A 403 23.63 -30.21 -15.38
N MET A 404 24.67 -30.83 -14.80
CA MET A 404 25.64 -31.64 -15.57
C MET A 404 24.98 -32.83 -16.28
N PHE A 405 23.94 -33.40 -15.66
CA PHE A 405 23.25 -34.59 -16.16
C PHE A 405 21.88 -34.28 -16.77
N CYS A 406 21.50 -33.00 -16.85
CA CYS A 406 20.18 -32.56 -17.34
C CYS A 406 19.00 -33.32 -16.69
N GLU A 407 19.08 -33.59 -15.38
CA GLU A 407 18.14 -34.48 -14.66
C GLU A 407 16.79 -33.84 -14.32
N ARG A 408 16.73 -32.49 -14.33
CA ARG A 408 15.55 -31.70 -13.98
C ARG A 408 15.27 -30.68 -15.08
N ASN A 409 14.01 -30.64 -15.50
CA ASN A 409 13.51 -29.68 -16.47
C ASN A 409 12.84 -28.50 -15.78
N ILE A 410 13.01 -27.31 -16.35
CA ILE A 410 12.32 -26.09 -15.93
C ILE A 410 11.25 -25.76 -16.99
N PRO A 411 9.95 -25.74 -16.63
CA PRO A 411 8.89 -25.35 -17.53
C PRO A 411 8.88 -23.82 -17.72
N TYR A 412 8.84 -23.36 -18.97
CA TYR A 412 8.83 -21.93 -19.32
C TYR A 412 7.41 -21.42 -19.57
N TRP A 413 6.56 -22.21 -20.22
CA TRP A 413 5.16 -21.88 -20.49
C TRP A 413 4.38 -23.16 -20.82
N TYR A 414 3.13 -23.22 -20.39
CA TYR A 414 2.23 -24.33 -20.67
C TYR A 414 0.83 -23.80 -20.96
N ASP A 415 0.29 -24.11 -22.13
CA ASP A 415 -1.09 -23.81 -22.47
C ASP A 415 -1.99 -25.02 -22.16
N SER A 416 -2.95 -24.81 -21.24
CA SER A 416 -3.93 -25.81 -20.85
C SER A 416 -4.91 -26.15 -21.98
N GLY A 417 -5.13 -25.24 -22.94
CA GLY A 417 -6.03 -25.46 -24.07
C GLY A 417 -5.41 -26.28 -25.19
N SER A 418 -4.19 -25.94 -25.63
CA SER A 418 -3.53 -26.59 -26.78
C SER A 418 -2.60 -27.76 -26.42
N LYS A 419 -2.36 -28.05 -25.13
CA LYS A 419 -1.36 -29.03 -24.63
C LYS A 419 0.07 -28.77 -25.13
N ILE A 420 0.36 -27.58 -25.66
CA ILE A 420 1.69 -27.17 -26.08
C ILE A 420 2.40 -26.55 -24.87
N GLY A 421 3.55 -27.10 -24.51
CA GLY A 421 4.41 -26.57 -23.45
C GLY A 421 5.82 -26.34 -23.95
N LYS A 422 6.41 -25.18 -23.61
CA LYS A 422 7.83 -24.90 -23.81
C LYS A 422 8.61 -25.24 -22.54
N TYR A 423 9.64 -26.06 -22.68
CA TYR A 423 10.55 -26.47 -21.62
C TYR A 423 11.98 -26.18 -22.04
N LEU A 424 12.87 -25.90 -21.08
CA LEU A 424 14.29 -25.60 -21.36
C LEU A 424 15.02 -26.77 -22.04
N THR A 425 14.62 -28.00 -21.75
CA THR A 425 15.26 -29.23 -22.24
C THR A 425 14.21 -30.27 -22.66
N ARG A 426 14.46 -30.93 -23.80
CA ARG A 426 13.64 -32.04 -24.27
C ARG A 426 14.18 -33.36 -23.71
N MET A 427 13.63 -33.81 -22.57
CA MET A 427 14.00 -35.10 -21.98
C MET A 427 13.57 -36.27 -22.88
N SER A 428 14.38 -37.33 -22.92
CA SER A 428 14.01 -38.56 -23.63
C SER A 428 12.79 -39.21 -22.96
N LYS A 429 11.88 -39.79 -23.76
CA LYS A 429 10.65 -40.48 -23.27
C LYS A 429 10.95 -41.58 -22.23
N ARG A 430 12.18 -42.09 -22.18
CA ARG A 430 12.65 -43.13 -21.25
C ARG A 430 12.87 -42.61 -19.82
N ALA A 431 13.31 -41.36 -19.67
CA ALA A 431 13.46 -40.69 -18.37
C ALA A 431 12.10 -40.30 -17.75
N GLN A 432 11.11 -39.95 -18.59
CA GLN A 432 9.73 -39.67 -18.15
C GLN A 432 9.03 -40.90 -17.58
N ARG A 433 9.31 -42.12 -18.08
CA ARG A 433 8.67 -43.37 -17.62
C ARG A 433 9.17 -43.84 -16.24
N LYS A 434 10.44 -43.60 -15.90
CA LYS A 434 11.02 -44.01 -14.60
C LYS A 434 10.46 -43.24 -13.39
N ARG A 435 9.78 -42.12 -13.59
CA ARG A 435 9.21 -41.27 -12.51
C ARG A 435 7.71 -41.46 -12.26
N LYS A 436 7.03 -42.42 -12.92
CA LYS A 436 5.59 -42.69 -12.68
C LYS A 436 5.30 -43.42 -11.35
N VAL A 437 6.32 -43.74 -10.55
CA VAL A 437 6.20 -44.37 -9.23
C VAL A 437 6.73 -43.40 -8.18
N SER A 438 5.83 -42.58 -7.64
CA SER A 438 5.90 -41.78 -6.40
C SER A 438 5.16 -40.46 -6.60
N VAL A 439 3.84 -40.55 -6.78
CA VAL A 439 2.92 -39.43 -6.57
C VAL A 439 1.74 -40.05 -5.83
N LYS A 440 1.85 -40.13 -4.51
CA LYS A 440 0.76 -40.57 -3.63
C LYS A 440 0.37 -39.55 -2.55
N ASP A 441 0.94 -38.34 -2.59
CA ASP A 441 0.52 -37.23 -1.74
C ASP A 441 0.38 -35.94 -2.57
N GLU A 442 -0.81 -35.72 -3.12
CA GLU A 442 -1.27 -34.40 -3.59
C GLU A 442 -2.62 -34.08 -2.92
N PRO A 443 -2.76 -32.91 -2.25
CA PRO A 443 -4.07 -32.45 -1.80
C PRO A 443 -4.92 -31.98 -3.00
N GLU A 444 -6.21 -32.33 -2.97
CA GLU A 444 -7.25 -32.05 -3.97
C GLU A 444 -7.53 -30.56 -4.21
N VAL A 445 -6.60 -29.84 -4.82
CA VAL A 445 -6.80 -28.46 -5.27
C VAL A 445 -6.25 -28.38 -6.69
N ILE A 446 -7.05 -28.80 -7.67
CA ILE A 446 -7.08 -28.45 -9.12
C ILE A 446 -7.94 -29.56 -9.80
N LYS A 447 -9.24 -29.60 -9.49
CA LYS A 447 -10.27 -30.29 -10.27
C LYS A 447 -11.61 -29.61 -10.00
N LYS A 448 -11.82 -28.41 -10.53
CA LYS A 448 -13.14 -27.77 -10.73
C LYS A 448 -13.02 -26.41 -11.45
N VAL A 449 -12.25 -26.35 -12.53
CA VAL A 449 -12.32 -25.22 -13.48
C VAL A 449 -11.92 -25.76 -14.87
N VAL A 450 -12.68 -26.68 -15.44
CA VAL A 450 -12.78 -26.97 -16.89
C VAL A 450 -13.89 -28.02 -16.99
N THR A 451 -15.14 -27.59 -17.14
CA THR A 451 -16.26 -28.35 -17.73
C THR A 451 -17.52 -27.51 -17.67
N SER A 452 -17.63 -26.54 -18.60
CA SER A 452 -18.89 -26.12 -19.21
C SER A 452 -18.63 -24.95 -20.17
N GLU A 453 -17.94 -25.20 -21.27
CA GLU A 453 -18.08 -24.36 -22.47
C GLU A 453 -18.01 -25.30 -23.68
N ASN A 454 -19.18 -25.53 -24.30
CA ASN A 454 -19.37 -25.33 -25.74
C ASN A 454 -20.83 -25.58 -26.13
N LEU A 455 -21.23 -24.86 -27.19
CA LEU A 455 -22.53 -24.72 -27.88
C LEU A 455 -23.28 -23.47 -27.39
N SER A 456 -23.58 -22.46 -28.21
CA SER A 456 -23.55 -22.34 -29.67
C SER A 456 -23.50 -20.86 -30.08
N SER A 457 -22.90 -20.63 -31.23
CA SER A 457 -23.06 -19.42 -32.05
C SER A 457 -24.51 -19.27 -32.51
N GLU A 458 -25.14 -18.15 -32.19
CA GLU A 458 -26.26 -17.58 -32.96
C GLU A 458 -26.09 -16.06 -33.03
N GLU A 459 -26.44 -15.55 -34.20
CA GLU A 459 -26.25 -14.19 -34.70
C GLU A 459 -27.14 -13.17 -33.97
N GLU A 460 -26.79 -11.92 -34.22
CA GLU A 460 -27.47 -10.68 -33.87
C GLU A 460 -29.00 -10.76 -33.89
N GLU A 461 -29.66 -10.43 -32.77
CA GLU A 461 -30.88 -9.63 -32.84
C GLU A 461 -31.02 -8.75 -31.59
N GLU A 462 -31.15 -7.46 -31.88
CA GLU A 462 -31.32 -6.34 -30.98
C GLU A 462 -32.70 -6.40 -30.31
N THR A 463 -32.78 -6.60 -28.99
CA THR A 463 -33.95 -6.13 -28.22
C THR A 463 -33.52 -5.56 -26.87
N SER A 464 -33.71 -4.25 -26.73
CA SER A 464 -33.48 -3.47 -25.52
C SER A 464 -34.53 -3.79 -24.44
N GLY A 465 -34.10 -4.49 -23.39
CA GLY A 465 -34.83 -4.52 -22.12
C GLY A 465 -34.59 -3.20 -21.38
N ILE A 466 -35.58 -2.31 -21.36
CA ILE A 466 -35.49 -1.03 -20.65
C ILE A 466 -35.47 -1.32 -19.14
N LEU A 467 -34.28 -1.30 -18.53
CA LEU A 467 -34.09 -1.36 -17.08
C LEU A 467 -34.83 -0.19 -16.41
N LYS A 468 -35.77 -0.50 -15.50
CA LYS A 468 -36.69 0.49 -14.91
C LYS A 468 -36.12 1.05 -13.60
N ILE A 469 -35.98 2.38 -13.53
CA ILE A 469 -35.57 3.09 -12.31
C ILE A 469 -36.65 2.96 -11.22
N MET A 470 -36.23 2.63 -10.00
CA MET A 470 -37.11 2.50 -8.83
C MET A 470 -37.68 3.87 -8.43
N LYS A 471 -39.01 3.94 -8.34
CA LYS A 471 -39.75 5.17 -8.02
C LYS A 471 -39.99 5.32 -6.51
N ALA A 472 -40.39 6.53 -6.09
CA ALA A 472 -40.61 6.88 -4.69
C ALA A 472 -41.42 5.84 -3.85
N PRO A 473 -42.48 5.20 -4.36
CA PRO A 473 -43.24 4.20 -3.60
C PRO A 473 -42.41 2.99 -3.14
N PHE A 474 -41.35 2.63 -3.87
CA PHE A 474 -40.46 1.53 -3.48
C PHE A 474 -39.72 1.83 -2.17
N TYR A 475 -39.33 3.08 -1.96
CA TYR A 475 -38.58 3.49 -0.77
C TYR A 475 -39.49 3.75 0.43
N ASP A 476 -40.78 3.99 0.21
CA ASP A 476 -41.78 4.32 1.24
C ASP A 476 -42.40 3.06 1.89
N ILE A 477 -41.53 2.15 2.34
CA ILE A 477 -41.88 0.94 3.10
C ILE A 477 -41.03 0.84 4.39
N ASP A 478 -41.42 -0.06 5.30
CA ASP A 478 -40.72 -0.24 6.58
C ASP A 478 -39.22 -0.45 6.39
N CYS A 479 -38.40 0.14 7.26
CA CYS A 479 -36.94 0.10 7.14
C CYS A 479 -36.37 -1.33 7.00
N LYS A 480 -36.94 -2.33 7.68
CA LYS A 480 -36.49 -3.72 7.59
C LYS A 480 -36.94 -4.38 6.29
N GLU A 481 -38.11 -4.03 5.79
CA GLU A 481 -38.63 -4.50 4.50
C GLU A 481 -37.80 -3.90 3.37
N LEU A 482 -37.56 -2.58 3.40
CA LEU A 482 -36.70 -1.91 2.43
C LEU A 482 -35.30 -2.52 2.40
N SER A 483 -34.73 -2.82 3.57
CA SER A 483 -33.41 -3.44 3.65
C SER A 483 -33.33 -4.78 2.91
N ARG A 484 -34.40 -5.58 2.95
CA ARG A 484 -34.49 -6.84 2.19
C ARG A 484 -34.78 -6.60 0.71
N ALA A 485 -35.71 -5.70 0.40
CA ALA A 485 -36.13 -5.38 -0.96
C ALA A 485 -35.02 -4.76 -1.81
N LEU A 486 -34.04 -4.10 -1.16
CA LEU A 486 -32.85 -3.55 -1.80
C LEU A 486 -31.84 -4.62 -2.24
N LEU A 487 -31.85 -5.81 -1.64
CA LEU A 487 -30.94 -6.89 -2.06
C LEU A 487 -31.29 -7.32 -3.49
N GLY A 488 -30.28 -7.58 -4.32
CA GLY A 488 -30.44 -7.98 -5.73
C GLY A 488 -30.63 -6.81 -6.69
N LYS A 489 -31.08 -5.63 -6.22
CA LYS A 489 -31.23 -4.42 -7.06
C LYS A 489 -29.86 -3.85 -7.45
N ILE A 490 -29.78 -3.14 -8.57
CA ILE A 490 -28.54 -2.57 -9.08
C ILE A 490 -28.47 -1.09 -8.71
N LEU A 491 -27.41 -0.70 -8.01
CA LEU A 491 -27.07 0.68 -7.72
C LEU A 491 -26.25 1.24 -8.89
N VAL A 492 -26.74 2.31 -9.50
CA VAL A 492 -26.10 2.98 -10.63
C VAL A 492 -25.64 4.38 -10.22
N LYS A 493 -24.37 4.69 -10.48
CA LYS A 493 -23.80 6.04 -10.32
C LYS A 493 -23.36 6.54 -11.70
N LYS A 494 -24.00 7.59 -12.21
CA LYS A 494 -23.58 8.28 -13.43
C LYS A 494 -22.30 9.07 -13.17
N ILE A 495 -21.40 9.05 -14.15
CA ILE A 495 -20.19 9.89 -14.17
C ILE A 495 -20.36 10.95 -15.25
N ASP A 496 -20.64 10.52 -16.48
CA ASP A 496 -20.90 11.37 -17.65
C ASP A 496 -22.03 10.75 -18.50
N CYS A 497 -22.46 11.43 -19.58
CA CYS A 497 -23.57 11.01 -20.45
C CYS A 497 -23.49 9.55 -20.93
N ASN A 498 -22.27 9.02 -21.14
CA ASN A 498 -22.02 7.67 -21.66
C ASN A 498 -21.33 6.73 -20.65
N ARG A 499 -21.00 7.21 -19.44
CA ARG A 499 -20.21 6.44 -18.45
C ARG A 499 -20.94 6.37 -17.11
N HIS A 500 -21.12 5.16 -16.62
CA HIS A 500 -21.77 4.88 -15.34
C HIS A 500 -21.10 3.68 -14.66
N LEU A 501 -21.21 3.65 -13.34
CA LEU A 501 -20.72 2.58 -12.47
C LEU A 501 -21.92 1.82 -11.91
N GLU A 502 -21.87 0.49 -11.97
CA GLU A 502 -22.98 -0.35 -11.53
C GLU A 502 -22.54 -1.43 -10.56
N GLY A 503 -23.33 -1.66 -9.53
CA GLY A 503 -23.17 -2.86 -8.72
C GLY A 503 -24.46 -3.33 -8.07
N LYS A 504 -24.63 -4.64 -8.06
CA LYS A 504 -25.75 -5.32 -7.40
C LYS A 504 -25.61 -5.22 -5.89
N ILE A 505 -26.65 -4.81 -5.19
CA ILE A 505 -26.64 -4.69 -3.73
C ILE A 505 -26.72 -6.10 -3.12
N VAL A 506 -25.68 -6.49 -2.39
CA VAL A 506 -25.57 -7.84 -1.80
C VAL A 506 -25.67 -7.84 -0.28
N GLU A 507 -25.61 -6.66 0.36
CA GLU A 507 -25.58 -6.54 1.81
C GLU A 507 -26.08 -5.16 2.31
N THR A 508 -27.00 -5.20 3.28
CA THR A 508 -27.65 -4.02 3.86
C THR A 508 -27.79 -4.12 5.39
N GLU A 509 -27.91 -2.99 6.08
CA GLU A 509 -28.24 -2.90 7.51
C GLU A 509 -29.38 -1.91 7.73
N ALA A 510 -30.38 -2.31 8.52
CA ALA A 510 -31.52 -1.49 8.89
C ALA A 510 -31.25 -0.72 10.20
N TYR A 511 -31.52 0.59 10.18
CA TYR A 511 -31.54 1.47 11.34
C TYR A 511 -32.92 2.10 11.46
N ILE A 512 -33.74 1.58 12.38
CA ILE A 512 -35.19 1.88 12.47
C ILE A 512 -35.52 3.24 13.12
N GLY A 513 -34.51 4.09 13.37
CA GLY A 513 -34.70 5.43 13.90
C GLY A 513 -34.93 5.48 15.41
N GLY A 514 -35.91 6.28 15.84
CA GLY A 514 -36.20 6.66 17.23
C GLY A 514 -35.79 5.69 18.34
N PRO A 515 -36.28 4.43 18.38
CA PRO A 515 -35.96 3.50 19.47
C PRO A 515 -34.55 2.89 19.37
N ASP A 516 -33.90 2.91 18.21
CA ASP A 516 -32.67 2.19 17.93
C ASP A 516 -31.43 2.92 18.43
N LYS A 517 -30.85 2.45 19.54
CA LYS A 517 -29.62 2.99 20.13
C LYS A 517 -28.41 2.93 19.20
N ALA A 518 -28.42 2.06 18.19
CA ALA A 518 -27.36 1.99 17.19
C ALA A 518 -27.52 3.05 16.08
N SER A 519 -28.68 3.70 15.96
CA SER A 519 -28.96 4.71 14.94
C SER A 519 -28.47 6.10 15.35
N HIS A 520 -28.03 6.90 14.38
CA HIS A 520 -27.70 8.31 14.64
C HIS A 520 -28.92 9.17 15.01
N SER A 521 -30.11 8.74 14.61
CA SER A 521 -31.40 9.36 14.91
C SER A 521 -32.04 8.82 16.19
N TYR A 522 -31.30 8.05 17.00
CA TYR A 522 -31.76 7.57 18.31
C TYR A 522 -32.38 8.71 19.13
N ASN A 523 -33.51 8.42 19.76
CA ASN A 523 -34.33 9.36 20.53
C ASN A 523 -34.85 10.56 19.70
N GLY A 524 -35.06 10.35 18.40
CA GLY A 524 -35.56 11.40 17.49
C GLY A 524 -34.55 12.52 17.23
N LYS A 525 -33.25 12.25 17.43
CA LYS A 525 -32.21 13.29 17.35
C LYS A 525 -32.00 13.81 15.92
N LYS A 526 -32.66 14.91 15.59
CA LYS A 526 -32.50 15.64 14.33
C LYS A 526 -31.40 16.69 14.46
N THR A 527 -30.33 16.52 13.68
CA THR A 527 -29.17 17.43 13.59
C THR A 527 -28.92 17.78 12.13
N PRO A 528 -28.13 18.82 11.81
CA PRO A 528 -27.73 19.09 10.42
C PRO A 528 -27.07 17.89 9.73
N ARG A 529 -26.48 16.97 10.51
CA ARG A 529 -25.93 15.70 10.00
C ARG A 529 -27.02 14.67 9.70
N THR A 530 -27.98 14.46 10.60
CA THR A 530 -29.00 13.39 10.48
C THR A 530 -30.24 13.81 9.72
N GLU A 531 -30.34 15.08 9.33
CA GLU A 531 -31.49 15.67 8.62
C GLU A 531 -31.97 14.83 7.43
N ALA A 532 -31.05 14.27 6.63
CA ALA A 532 -31.39 13.44 5.47
C ALA A 532 -32.19 12.18 5.83
N MET A 533 -32.03 11.64 7.05
CA MET A 533 -32.82 10.50 7.55
C MET A 533 -34.27 10.89 7.90
N PHE A 534 -34.56 12.18 8.05
CA PHE A 534 -35.89 12.73 8.31
C PHE A 534 -36.52 13.35 7.06
N MET A 535 -35.84 13.28 5.91
CA MET A 535 -36.38 13.68 4.62
C MET A 535 -37.20 12.54 4.01
N LYS A 536 -37.86 12.82 2.88
CA LYS A 536 -38.73 11.87 2.18
C LYS A 536 -38.01 10.52 1.94
N PRO A 537 -38.70 9.38 2.02
CA PRO A 537 -38.12 8.08 1.69
C PRO A 537 -37.48 8.08 0.29
N GLY A 538 -36.33 7.44 0.15
CA GLY A 538 -35.51 7.48 -1.07
C GLY A 538 -34.48 8.61 -1.10
N THR A 539 -34.38 9.43 -0.03
CA THR A 539 -33.32 10.42 0.12
C THR A 539 -32.01 9.76 0.54
N ALA A 540 -30.91 10.06 -0.15
CA ALA A 540 -29.58 9.61 0.19
C ALA A 540 -29.05 10.31 1.45
N TYR A 541 -28.63 9.54 2.45
CA TYR A 541 -27.96 10.02 3.64
C TYR A 541 -26.49 9.57 3.63
N VAL A 542 -25.60 10.53 3.36
CA VAL A 542 -24.15 10.30 3.32
C VAL A 542 -23.47 11.06 4.45
N TYR A 543 -22.66 10.36 5.24
CA TYR A 543 -21.93 10.96 6.36
C TYR A 543 -20.49 10.50 6.42
N ASN A 544 -19.63 11.39 6.94
CA ASN A 544 -18.22 11.07 7.15
C ASN A 544 -18.04 10.27 8.46
N ILE A 545 -17.21 9.24 8.41
CA ILE A 545 -16.79 8.40 9.52
C ILE A 545 -15.26 8.36 9.58
N TYR A 546 -14.70 8.39 10.79
CA TYR A 546 -13.25 8.40 11.02
C TYR A 546 -12.47 9.50 10.26
N GLY A 547 -13.11 10.63 9.95
CA GLY A 547 -12.49 11.80 9.32
C GLY A 547 -12.12 11.67 7.84
N ALA A 548 -12.12 10.45 7.26
CA ALA A 548 -11.66 10.21 5.90
C ALA A 548 -12.56 9.30 5.05
N TYR A 549 -13.57 8.66 5.65
CA TYR A 549 -14.42 7.70 4.94
C TYR A 549 -15.88 8.15 4.94
N CYS A 550 -16.66 7.70 3.98
CA CYS A 550 -18.11 7.92 3.95
C CYS A 550 -18.87 6.61 4.20
N CYS A 551 -20.13 6.75 4.60
CA CYS A 551 -21.13 5.69 4.56
C CYS A 551 -22.35 6.21 3.79
N PHE A 552 -22.96 5.35 2.96
CA PHE A 552 -24.12 5.69 2.13
C PHE A 552 -25.36 4.94 2.63
N ASN A 553 -26.40 5.71 2.97
CA ASN A 553 -27.65 5.20 3.50
C ASN A 553 -28.82 5.75 2.68
N ILE A 554 -29.96 5.09 2.75
CA ILE A 554 -31.19 5.46 2.06
C ILE A 554 -32.29 5.65 3.10
N SER A 555 -32.90 6.84 3.13
CA SER A 555 -34.05 7.13 3.98
C SER A 555 -35.22 6.20 3.62
N SER A 556 -35.88 5.66 4.64
CA SER A 556 -37.00 4.72 4.52
C SER A 556 -38.26 5.30 5.16
N LYS A 557 -39.37 4.55 5.17
CA LYS A 557 -40.55 4.95 5.93
C LYS A 557 -40.26 4.95 7.43
N GLY A 558 -40.60 6.05 8.09
CA GLY A 558 -40.43 6.25 9.54
C GLY A 558 -39.41 7.34 9.87
N GLU A 559 -39.70 8.13 10.92
CA GLU A 559 -38.88 9.29 11.28
C GLU A 559 -37.45 8.89 11.67
N GLY A 560 -36.47 9.36 10.89
CA GLY A 560 -35.08 9.07 11.15
C GLY A 560 -34.67 7.63 10.79
N ALA A 561 -35.49 6.86 10.08
CA ALA A 561 -35.18 5.49 9.70
C ALA A 561 -34.43 5.43 8.36
N ALA A 562 -33.35 4.66 8.30
CA ALA A 562 -32.56 4.52 7.07
C ALA A 562 -31.90 3.16 6.94
N VAL A 563 -31.65 2.75 5.69
CA VAL A 563 -30.92 1.53 5.36
C VAL A 563 -29.50 1.88 4.92
N LEU A 564 -28.50 1.32 5.60
CA LEU A 564 -27.10 1.41 5.20
C LEU A 564 -26.81 0.38 4.11
N ILE A 565 -26.25 0.81 2.98
CA ILE A 565 -25.69 -0.10 1.98
C ILE A 565 -24.27 -0.46 2.42
N ARG A 566 -23.97 -1.75 2.55
CA ARG A 566 -22.67 -2.21 3.07
C ARG A 566 -21.80 -2.91 2.07
N ALA A 567 -22.36 -3.60 1.10
CA ALA A 567 -21.57 -4.15 0.02
C ALA A 567 -22.39 -4.25 -1.26
N ILE A 568 -21.68 -4.08 -2.37
CA ILE A 568 -22.20 -4.33 -3.72
C ILE A 568 -21.27 -5.30 -4.45
N GLU A 569 -21.84 -6.10 -5.34
CA GLU A 569 -21.15 -6.88 -6.36
C GLU A 569 -20.96 -6.00 -7.60
N PRO A 570 -19.73 -5.61 -7.96
CA PRO A 570 -19.48 -4.76 -9.12
C PRO A 570 -19.90 -5.45 -10.42
N LEU A 571 -20.72 -4.79 -11.23
CA LEU A 571 -21.19 -5.29 -12.53
C LEU A 571 -20.50 -4.55 -13.68
N GLN A 572 -20.50 -3.21 -13.66
CA GLN A 572 -19.93 -2.36 -14.71
C GLN A 572 -19.06 -1.25 -14.13
N GLY A 573 -18.00 -0.87 -14.85
CA GLY A 573 -17.07 0.18 -14.42
C GLY A 573 -16.01 -0.30 -13.42
N LEU A 574 -15.66 -1.59 -13.44
CA LEU A 574 -14.73 -2.22 -12.49
C LEU A 574 -13.37 -1.51 -12.40
N ASP A 575 -12.82 -1.08 -13.53
CA ASP A 575 -11.50 -0.44 -13.57
C ASP A 575 -11.52 0.98 -13.00
N GLU A 576 -12.59 1.74 -13.26
CA GLU A 576 -12.80 3.06 -12.66
C GLU A 576 -13.06 2.94 -11.15
N MET A 577 -13.85 1.95 -10.73
CA MET A 577 -14.01 1.63 -9.31
C MET A 577 -12.68 1.28 -8.63
N ARG A 578 -11.81 0.50 -9.30
CA ARG A 578 -10.46 0.21 -8.81
C ARG A 578 -9.62 1.47 -8.71
N GLN A 579 -9.69 2.35 -9.69
CA GLN A 579 -8.93 3.60 -9.71
C GLN A 579 -9.38 4.55 -8.59
N ASN A 580 -10.69 4.71 -8.39
CA ASN A 580 -11.24 5.52 -7.30
C ASN A 580 -10.78 4.98 -5.93
N ARG A 581 -10.74 3.65 -5.76
CA ARG A 581 -10.20 2.99 -4.57
C ARG A 581 -8.70 3.19 -4.38
N LYS A 582 -7.92 3.27 -5.46
CA LYS A 582 -6.48 3.56 -5.44
C LYS A 582 -6.21 5.02 -5.08
N ASN A 583 -6.94 5.98 -5.65
CA ASN A 583 -6.71 7.41 -5.39
C ASN A 583 -6.90 7.78 -3.91
N HIS A 584 -7.78 7.07 -3.19
CA HIS A 584 -8.02 7.29 -1.76
C HIS A 584 -7.08 6.50 -0.83
N LYS A 585 -6.28 5.57 -1.36
CA LYS A 585 -5.28 4.81 -0.63
C LYS A 585 -3.90 5.06 -1.24
N LYS A 586 -3.01 5.72 -0.48
CA LYS A 586 -1.54 5.56 -0.69
C LYS A 586 -1.09 4.14 -0.34
N ALA A 587 -1.77 3.09 -0.82
CA ALA A 587 -1.51 1.69 -0.48
C ALA A 587 -1.05 0.91 -1.72
N SER A 588 0.12 0.28 -1.56
CA SER A 588 0.75 -0.82 -2.31
C SER A 588 0.23 -1.15 -3.72
N ALA A 589 1.17 -1.28 -4.67
CA ALA A 589 1.03 -1.69 -6.07
C ALA A 589 0.33 -3.04 -6.37
N LYS A 590 -0.40 -3.64 -5.42
CA LYS A 590 -1.17 -4.87 -5.61
C LYS A 590 -2.55 -4.54 -6.21
N LEU A 591 -2.87 -5.12 -7.36
CA LEU A 591 -4.19 -5.01 -7.97
C LEU A 591 -5.27 -5.52 -6.99
N LEU A 592 -6.25 -4.66 -6.69
CA LEU A 592 -7.39 -5.03 -5.85
C LEU A 592 -8.19 -6.13 -6.56
N LYS A 593 -8.38 -7.26 -5.88
CA LYS A 593 -9.23 -8.34 -6.40
C LYS A 593 -10.67 -7.81 -6.55
N PRO A 594 -11.48 -8.29 -7.51
CA PRO A 594 -12.86 -7.85 -7.70
C PRO A 594 -13.67 -7.83 -6.38
N LYS A 595 -13.53 -8.88 -5.58
CA LYS A 595 -14.16 -9.02 -4.25
C LYS A 595 -13.78 -7.92 -3.24
N GLU A 596 -12.60 -7.31 -3.35
CA GLU A 596 -12.09 -6.33 -2.38
C GLU A 596 -12.49 -4.87 -2.69
N ILE A 597 -13.10 -4.65 -3.85
CA ILE A 597 -13.44 -3.31 -4.35
C ILE A 597 -14.59 -2.72 -3.53
N CYS A 598 -15.67 -3.49 -3.38
CA CYS A 598 -16.94 -3.03 -2.81
C CYS A 598 -17.42 -3.81 -1.58
N ASN A 599 -16.60 -4.69 -1.00
CA ASN A 599 -16.96 -5.49 0.19
C ASN A 599 -16.83 -4.73 1.53
N GLY A 600 -17.51 -3.58 1.64
CA GLY A 600 -17.60 -2.81 2.88
C GLY A 600 -18.21 -1.42 2.65
N PRO A 601 -18.86 -0.83 3.68
CA PRO A 601 -19.68 0.38 3.51
C PRO A 601 -18.87 1.58 3.03
N SER A 602 -17.67 1.77 3.56
CA SER A 602 -16.76 2.83 3.07
C SER A 602 -15.97 2.42 1.84
N LYS A 603 -15.93 1.13 1.50
CA LYS A 603 -15.24 0.68 0.29
C LYS A 603 -16.08 0.96 -0.94
N LEU A 604 -17.37 0.63 -0.90
CA LEU A 604 -18.28 0.91 -2.01
C LEU A 604 -18.42 2.41 -2.27
N THR A 605 -18.46 3.26 -1.22
CA THR A 605 -18.56 4.70 -1.44
C THR A 605 -17.31 5.25 -2.12
N LEU A 606 -16.14 4.73 -1.78
CA LEU A 606 -14.91 5.09 -2.47
C LEU A 606 -14.86 4.57 -3.89
N ALA A 607 -15.31 3.33 -4.14
CA ALA A 607 -15.37 2.76 -5.49
C ALA A 607 -16.29 3.56 -6.42
N LEU A 608 -17.46 3.96 -5.91
CA LEU A 608 -18.47 4.73 -6.65
C LEU A 608 -18.25 6.25 -6.61
N ASN A 609 -17.16 6.73 -6.00
CA ASN A 609 -16.91 8.16 -5.78
C ASN A 609 -18.09 8.90 -5.12
N ILE A 610 -18.75 8.25 -4.15
CA ILE A 610 -19.81 8.82 -3.33
C ILE A 610 -19.17 9.59 -2.17
N THR A 611 -19.37 10.90 -2.15
CA THR A 611 -18.95 11.80 -1.08
C THR A 611 -20.15 12.50 -0.45
N LYS A 612 -19.94 13.09 0.74
CA LYS A 612 -20.99 13.89 1.37
C LYS A 612 -21.39 15.08 0.51
N ASP A 613 -20.44 15.70 -0.19
CA ASP A 613 -20.68 16.93 -0.93
C ASP A 613 -21.43 16.68 -2.26
N ASN A 614 -21.25 15.51 -2.88
CA ASN A 614 -21.87 15.22 -4.18
C ASN A 614 -23.15 14.36 -4.10
N THR A 615 -23.42 13.66 -3.00
CA THR A 615 -24.50 12.67 -2.96
C THR A 615 -25.44 12.81 -1.77
N ASN A 616 -25.05 13.52 -0.70
CA ASN A 616 -25.93 13.69 0.45
C ASN A 616 -27.18 14.51 0.09
N LYS A 617 -28.35 14.08 0.58
CA LYS A 617 -29.68 14.67 0.35
C LYS A 617 -30.22 14.56 -1.09
N LEU A 618 -29.56 13.82 -1.98
CA LEU A 618 -30.11 13.54 -3.31
C LEU A 618 -31.30 12.58 -3.26
N ASN A 619 -32.21 12.72 -4.21
CA ASN A 619 -33.38 11.83 -4.36
C ASN A 619 -33.06 10.69 -5.34
N LEU A 620 -33.08 9.45 -4.85
CA LEU A 620 -32.75 8.26 -5.65
C LEU A 620 -33.87 7.83 -6.62
N SER A 621 -35.03 8.49 -6.57
CA SER A 621 -36.15 8.26 -7.50
C SER A 621 -36.11 9.16 -8.73
N ASP A 622 -35.14 10.09 -8.78
CA ASP A 622 -34.98 11.05 -9.86
C ASP A 622 -34.30 10.40 -11.08
N PRO A 623 -34.95 10.31 -12.25
CA PRO A 623 -34.36 9.74 -13.47
C PRO A 623 -33.10 10.47 -13.95
N ASP A 624 -33.06 11.78 -13.73
CA ASP A 624 -31.96 12.65 -14.13
C ASP A 624 -30.90 12.77 -13.03
N GLY A 625 -31.11 12.11 -11.90
CA GLY A 625 -30.17 12.09 -10.78
C GLY A 625 -28.86 11.37 -11.11
N ASP A 626 -27.77 11.84 -10.49
CA ASP A 626 -26.44 11.24 -10.62
C ASP A 626 -26.34 9.83 -10.03
N ILE A 627 -27.31 9.44 -9.19
CA ILE A 627 -27.36 8.14 -8.52
C ILE A 627 -28.81 7.67 -8.40
N TYR A 628 -29.06 6.42 -8.78
CA TYR A 628 -30.38 5.80 -8.74
C TYR A 628 -30.25 4.28 -8.64
N ILE A 629 -31.37 3.62 -8.36
CA ILE A 629 -31.45 2.16 -8.28
C ILE A 629 -32.37 1.67 -9.39
N ILE A 630 -31.95 0.62 -10.08
CA ILE A 630 -32.74 -0.08 -11.10
C ILE A 630 -33.12 -1.47 -10.61
N ASP A 631 -34.25 -1.96 -11.10
CA ASP A 631 -34.64 -3.34 -10.87
C ASP A 631 -33.83 -4.30 -11.76
N ASP A 632 -33.53 -5.47 -11.21
CA ASP A 632 -32.96 -6.62 -11.90
C ASP A 632 -33.94 -7.78 -11.69
N ASP A 633 -34.85 -7.97 -12.66
CA ASP A 633 -36.10 -8.74 -12.54
C ASP A 633 -35.90 -10.26 -12.26
N GLU A 634 -34.67 -10.78 -12.21
CA GLU A 634 -34.43 -12.23 -12.33
C GLU A 634 -33.62 -12.91 -11.21
N SER A 635 -33.26 -12.24 -10.11
CA SER A 635 -32.43 -12.89 -9.09
C SER A 635 -33.22 -13.48 -7.90
N LYS A 636 -33.49 -14.79 -7.92
CA LYS A 636 -33.91 -15.56 -6.73
C LYS A 636 -32.69 -15.94 -5.89
N PHE A 637 -32.70 -15.57 -4.61
CA PHE A 637 -31.63 -15.91 -3.67
C PHE A 637 -32.13 -16.01 -2.23
N ASP A 638 -31.41 -16.76 -1.41
CA ASP A 638 -31.67 -16.84 0.03
C ASP A 638 -31.07 -15.62 0.76
N ILE A 639 -31.84 -15.05 1.70
CA ILE A 639 -31.41 -13.89 2.49
C ILE A 639 -30.99 -14.34 3.89
N VAL A 640 -29.72 -14.09 4.23
CA VAL A 640 -29.20 -14.28 5.58
C VAL A 640 -29.54 -13.10 6.48
N VAL A 641 -30.13 -13.40 7.63
CA VAL A 641 -30.53 -12.43 8.65
C VAL A 641 -29.60 -12.56 9.86
N CYS A 642 -28.89 -11.50 10.23
CA CYS A 642 -27.88 -11.56 11.31
C CYS A 642 -27.73 -10.23 12.09
N PRO A 643 -26.97 -10.24 13.21
CA PRO A 643 -26.60 -9.02 13.92
C PRO A 643 -25.72 -8.08 13.08
N ARG A 644 -25.86 -6.78 13.33
CA ARG A 644 -25.14 -5.69 12.63
C ARG A 644 -23.66 -5.63 13.03
N ILE A 645 -22.83 -5.03 12.18
CA ILE A 645 -21.37 -4.97 12.41
C ILE A 645 -20.96 -3.63 13.06
N GLY A 646 -19.99 -3.69 13.97
CA GLY A 646 -19.33 -2.50 14.51
C GLY A 646 -19.98 -1.88 15.75
N LEU A 647 -20.94 -2.57 16.36
CA LEU A 647 -21.71 -2.09 17.53
C LEU A 647 -21.09 -2.47 18.88
N LYS A 648 -19.75 -2.43 19.02
CA LYS A 648 -19.05 -2.88 20.25
C LYS A 648 -19.36 -2.04 21.49
N ASN A 649 -19.74 -0.78 21.31
CA ASN A 649 -20.00 0.19 22.38
C ASN A 649 -21.50 0.45 22.62
N ILE A 650 -22.38 -0.32 21.98
CA ILE A 650 -23.83 -0.21 22.12
C ILE A 650 -24.31 -1.30 23.06
N GLU A 651 -25.39 -1.04 23.79
CA GLU A 651 -26.03 -2.02 24.66
C GLU A 651 -26.32 -3.33 23.93
N LYS A 652 -26.07 -4.45 24.62
CA LYS A 652 -26.14 -5.80 24.06
C LYS A 652 -27.49 -6.10 23.41
N GLU A 653 -28.59 -5.60 24.00
CA GLU A 653 -29.93 -5.76 23.43
C GLU A 653 -30.06 -5.23 22.00
N TRP A 654 -29.42 -4.10 21.68
CA TRP A 654 -29.46 -3.47 20.35
C TRP A 654 -28.36 -3.98 19.42
N ALA A 655 -27.21 -4.36 19.99
CA ALA A 655 -26.10 -4.95 19.23
C ALA A 655 -26.48 -6.32 18.65
N ASP A 656 -27.24 -7.12 19.39
CA ASP A 656 -27.61 -8.49 19.00
C ASP A 656 -28.87 -8.56 18.09
N LYS A 657 -29.55 -7.43 17.81
CA LYS A 657 -30.76 -7.44 16.95
C LYS A 657 -30.43 -7.86 15.51
N PRO A 658 -31.24 -8.74 14.90
CA PRO A 658 -31.01 -9.30 13.58
C PRO A 658 -31.40 -8.33 12.45
N TYR A 659 -30.79 -7.15 12.43
CA TYR A 659 -31.13 -6.05 11.50
C TYR A 659 -30.14 -5.91 10.35
N ARG A 660 -29.35 -6.95 10.07
CA ARG A 660 -28.46 -7.02 8.92
C ARG A 660 -28.90 -8.13 7.98
N TYR A 661 -28.87 -7.84 6.69
CA TYR A 661 -29.35 -8.71 5.63
C TYR A 661 -28.31 -8.84 4.53
N TYR A 662 -28.07 -10.05 4.04
CA TYR A 662 -27.17 -10.27 2.91
C TYR A 662 -27.52 -11.52 2.10
N ILE A 663 -27.08 -11.57 0.85
CA ILE A 663 -27.31 -12.69 -0.07
C ILE A 663 -26.44 -13.89 0.35
N LYS A 664 -27.06 -15.04 0.62
CA LYS A 664 -26.34 -16.27 1.03
C LYS A 664 -25.30 -16.65 -0.03
N ASP A 665 -24.14 -17.10 0.45
CA ASP A 665 -23.01 -17.55 -0.37
C ASP A 665 -22.40 -16.53 -1.35
N ASN A 666 -22.92 -15.31 -1.43
CA ASN A 666 -22.37 -14.30 -2.32
C ASN A 666 -20.94 -13.90 -1.88
N PRO A 667 -19.93 -13.98 -2.76
CA PRO A 667 -18.55 -13.73 -2.40
C PRO A 667 -18.27 -12.25 -2.06
N PHE A 668 -19.11 -11.31 -2.47
CA PHE A 668 -18.90 -9.86 -2.29
C PHE A 668 -19.41 -9.33 -0.93
N VAL A 669 -20.10 -10.16 -0.15
CA VAL A 669 -20.48 -9.85 1.23
C VAL A 669 -19.25 -9.53 2.07
N SER A 670 -19.32 -8.46 2.86
CA SER A 670 -18.16 -7.95 3.61
C SER A 670 -17.69 -8.89 4.72
N ILE A 671 -18.59 -9.43 5.56
CA ILE A 671 -18.24 -10.36 6.65
C ILE A 671 -19.31 -11.44 6.80
N ARG A 672 -19.12 -12.65 6.26
CA ARG A 672 -20.09 -13.73 6.40
C ARG A 672 -20.24 -14.21 7.85
N ASN A 673 -21.48 -14.49 8.28
CA ASN A 673 -21.79 -15.09 9.58
C ASN A 673 -22.24 -16.55 9.38
N LYS A 674 -21.32 -17.50 9.60
CA LYS A 674 -21.56 -18.93 9.40
C LYS A 674 -22.64 -19.50 10.32
N GLU A 675 -22.86 -18.91 11.50
CA GLU A 675 -23.89 -19.39 12.42
C GLU A 675 -25.29 -19.04 11.89
N CYS A 676 -25.48 -17.81 11.43
CA CYS A 676 -26.73 -17.38 10.81
C CYS A 676 -27.01 -18.10 9.49
N GLU A 677 -25.97 -18.40 8.69
CA GLU A 677 -26.11 -19.19 7.45
C GLU A 677 -26.63 -20.61 7.73
N LYS A 678 -26.15 -21.26 8.79
CA LYS A 678 -26.63 -22.58 9.22
C LYS A 678 -28.09 -22.59 9.71
N LEU A 679 -28.59 -21.47 10.23
CA LEU A 679 -29.99 -21.38 10.67
C LEU A 679 -30.96 -21.44 9.49
N ILE A 680 -30.56 -20.93 8.33
CA ILE A 680 -31.36 -21.00 7.08
C ILE A 680 -31.35 -22.41 6.50
N GLU A 681 -30.23 -23.12 6.61
CA GLU A 681 -30.12 -24.52 6.19
C GLU A 681 -30.97 -25.48 7.02
N LYS A 682 -31.45 -25.05 8.18
CA LYS A 682 -32.38 -25.83 9.02
C LYS A 682 -33.84 -25.47 8.82
N SER A 683 -34.13 -24.33 8.17
CA SER A 683 -35.49 -23.84 7.92
C SER A 683 -36.00 -24.15 6.51
N ASN A 684 -35.09 -24.49 5.58
CA ASN A 684 -35.38 -25.10 4.28
C ASN A 684 -35.25 -26.61 4.39
#